data_AF-A0A367Q3Z0-F1
#
_entry.id   AF-A0A367Q3Z0-F1
#
_cell.length_a   1.000
_cell.length_b   1.000
_cell.length_c   1.000
_cell.angle_alpha   90.00
_cell.angle_beta   90.00
_cell.angle_gamma   90.00
#
_symmetry.space_group_name_H-M   'P 1'
#
loop_
_entity.id
_entity.type
_entity.pdbx_description
1 polymer ?
#
loop_
_entity_poly.entity_id
_entity_poly.type
_entity_poly.pdbx_seq_one_letter_code
_entity_poly.pdbx_strand_id
1 'polypeptide(L)'
;MVQTSLNSHITTVSETEPSYGQMFTVLLRRFPWFLIVLFGSITIAGIVTLKTKPTFRSSMQLLVEPNYQGKKEGGGVENEFTDSNVVIDTATQLNLMQSSGLIQKAVDKLESEYPDITTGEIKGSLVLTQLRSKEDNVATKIFQVEYTDKDPQKTQKVLSAIRQVYVEYNKQQQDTRLQKGLQIIREQLAKASEEVKAAETNLQRFRRNQNLIDPESQAKAIETALNNIAQERQTTRAQYGEALARQKSLEEQLNRSPQNALVASRLSQSTRYQGLLNEIQKTELALAQERLRFTDATPSVQKLKEQLQSQKELLQQEVGRTLGVKSASAFISGDSLLEKGQLGEIDLNLASQLVETQTNLVALSARDQTLAKKENELRFEIKRFPPLLAYYNRMLPQLQFSRERLEQLLRAEQQLRQELAKGGFNWEVVEEPQQGAQLGPNLQQNLLLGGVVGLMLGGIAVFIRESIDDSVHTTAELEKQIPLPLLGTTPKLPPAKPRESMIKLPFGKPEVLAPWTIQVLQSPPRWESLDLIYKNIELLNAVSNLKSLMVTSALPDEGKSALALGLAMSAARLHKRVLLIDANLRDPSLHEQLNLPNEQGLSTLLASDASLPNQISIQYTGSAYIDILTAGPKPADPANLLSSPRMMQLMAAFEENYDLVLIDASPVLGMVDAMLTASSSRSVVMVASIGIVTRSQLTQATAMLSKLNLIGVVANGVSNSSSYVPYVKQQQLALRQAVEK
;
A
#
# COMPACT_ATOMS: atom_id res chain seq x y z
N MET A 1 -5.78 8.66 -87.79
CA MET A 1 -6.15 7.22 -87.77
C MET A 1 -5.29 6.54 -86.72
N VAL A 2 -5.93 6.22 -85.60
CA VAL A 2 -5.58 5.35 -84.46
C VAL A 2 -4.10 5.27 -84.05
N GLN A 3 -3.74 6.14 -83.09
CA GLN A 3 -2.72 5.86 -82.08
C GLN A 3 -3.27 4.85 -81.07
N THR A 4 -2.53 3.78 -80.80
CA THR A 4 -2.71 2.97 -79.58
C THR A 4 -1.37 2.83 -78.88
N SER A 5 -1.22 3.70 -77.89
CA SER A 5 -0.24 3.64 -76.80
C SER A 5 -0.40 2.33 -76.02
N LEU A 6 0.61 1.47 -76.04
CA LEU A 6 0.77 0.41 -75.05
C LEU A 6 1.87 0.85 -74.09
N ASN A 7 1.42 1.35 -72.94
CA ASN A 7 2.21 1.72 -71.79
C ASN A 7 3.11 0.57 -71.35
N SER A 8 4.41 0.84 -71.22
CA SER A 8 5.33 0.04 -70.44
C SER A 8 4.99 0.20 -68.96
N HIS A 9 4.18 -0.70 -68.41
CA HIS A 9 4.07 -0.87 -66.97
C HIS A 9 5.42 -1.36 -66.45
N ILE A 10 6.23 -0.43 -65.95
CA ILE A 10 7.28 -0.72 -64.98
C ILE A 10 6.54 -1.16 -63.72
N THR A 11 6.36 -2.47 -63.55
CA THR A 11 6.00 -3.04 -62.27
C THR A 11 7.18 -2.81 -61.33
N THR A 12 7.10 -1.74 -60.55
CA THR A 12 7.86 -1.61 -59.33
C THR A 12 7.63 -2.87 -58.51
N VAL A 13 8.68 -3.69 -58.38
CA VAL A 13 8.73 -4.85 -57.49
C VAL A 13 8.48 -4.30 -56.09
N SER A 14 7.25 -4.41 -55.61
CA SER A 14 6.98 -4.21 -54.20
C SER A 14 7.72 -5.29 -53.45
N GLU A 15 8.59 -4.88 -52.53
CA GLU A 15 9.10 -5.75 -51.47
C GLU A 15 7.89 -6.26 -50.69
N THR A 16 7.35 -7.39 -51.12
CA THR A 16 6.30 -8.08 -50.39
C THR A 16 6.90 -8.57 -49.10
N GLU A 17 6.41 -8.04 -47.98
CA GLU A 17 6.69 -8.56 -46.65
C GLU A 17 6.63 -10.09 -46.66
N PRO A 18 7.61 -10.79 -46.07
CA PRO A 18 7.62 -12.24 -46.04
C PRO A 18 6.34 -12.75 -45.38
N SER A 19 5.55 -13.50 -46.13
CA SER A 19 4.32 -14.11 -45.63
C SER A 19 4.66 -15.02 -44.43
N TYR A 20 3.83 -15.03 -43.38
CA TYR A 20 4.03 -15.86 -42.19
C TYR A 20 4.28 -17.35 -42.54
N GLY A 21 3.71 -17.85 -43.64
CA GLY A 21 3.98 -19.20 -44.15
C GLY A 21 5.43 -19.40 -44.61
N GLN A 22 6.05 -18.40 -45.24
CA GLN A 22 7.45 -18.45 -45.66
C GLN A 22 8.39 -18.46 -44.45
N MET A 23 8.13 -17.63 -43.44
CA MET A 23 8.90 -17.64 -42.20
C MET A 23 8.86 -19.01 -41.50
N PHE A 24 7.71 -19.69 -41.52
CA PHE A 24 7.57 -21.02 -40.94
C PHE A 24 8.38 -22.09 -41.69
N THR A 25 8.41 -22.03 -43.03
CA THR A 25 9.23 -22.94 -43.84
C THR A 25 10.73 -22.73 -43.64
N VAL A 26 11.17 -21.47 -43.49
CA VAL A 26 12.56 -21.12 -43.15
C VAL A 26 12.94 -21.67 -41.77
N LEU A 27 12.05 -21.52 -40.78
CA LEU A 27 12.25 -22.05 -39.43
C LEU A 27 12.42 -23.57 -39.45
N LEU A 28 11.56 -24.31 -40.16
CA LEU A 28 11.65 -25.77 -40.25
C LEU A 28 12.94 -26.23 -40.92
N ARG A 29 13.37 -25.56 -42.01
CA ARG A 29 14.59 -25.94 -42.75
C ARG A 29 15.87 -25.69 -41.97
N ARG A 30 15.91 -24.63 -41.15
CA ARG A 30 17.09 -24.24 -40.35
C ARG A 30 16.94 -24.54 -38.86
N PHE A 31 15.93 -25.32 -38.48
CA PHE A 31 15.64 -25.69 -37.10
C PHE A 31 16.85 -26.24 -36.30
N PRO A 32 17.80 -26.99 -36.89
CA PRO A 32 19.00 -27.41 -36.15
C PRO A 32 19.84 -26.24 -35.63
N TRP A 33 19.94 -25.14 -36.36
CA TRP A 33 20.70 -23.94 -35.94
C TRP A 33 20.02 -23.21 -34.79
N PHE A 34 18.69 -23.18 -34.80
CA PHE A 34 17.90 -22.67 -33.68
C PHE A 34 18.20 -23.44 -32.39
N LEU A 35 18.19 -24.77 -32.46
CA LEU A 35 18.45 -25.62 -31.29
C LEU A 35 19.88 -25.46 -30.76
N ILE A 36 20.89 -25.36 -31.63
CA ILE A 36 22.28 -25.14 -31.22
C ILE A 36 22.42 -23.87 -30.38
N VAL A 37 21.81 -22.77 -30.83
CA VAL A 37 21.87 -21.47 -30.11
C VAL A 37 21.07 -21.51 -28.82
N LEU A 38 19.88 -22.12 -28.83
CA LEU A 38 19.02 -22.26 -27.64
C LEU A 38 19.70 -23.10 -26.54
N PHE A 39 20.24 -24.27 -26.88
CA PHE A 39 20.95 -25.10 -25.90
C PHE A 39 22.29 -24.48 -25.49
N GLY A 40 22.96 -23.77 -26.39
CA GLY A 40 24.16 -23.00 -26.08
C GLY A 40 23.92 -21.93 -25.00
N SER A 41 22.86 -21.12 -25.12
CA SER A 41 22.55 -20.08 -24.14
C SER A 41 22.15 -20.65 -22.78
N ILE A 42 21.39 -21.75 -22.75
CA ILE A 42 21.00 -22.45 -21.52
C ILE A 42 22.24 -23.03 -20.81
N THR A 43 23.18 -23.60 -21.58
CA THR A 43 24.44 -24.15 -21.05
C THR A 43 25.30 -23.04 -20.43
N ILE A 44 25.42 -21.89 -21.11
CA ILE A 44 26.15 -20.72 -20.60
C ILE A 44 25.49 -20.20 -19.31
N ALA A 45 24.15 -20.06 -19.29
CA ALA A 45 23.41 -19.63 -18.11
C ALA A 45 23.62 -20.60 -16.92
N GLY A 46 23.67 -21.91 -17.18
CA GLY A 46 24.00 -22.92 -16.18
C GLY A 46 25.41 -22.76 -15.62
N ILE A 47 26.43 -22.58 -16.47
CA ILE A 47 27.82 -22.37 -16.04
C ILE A 47 27.99 -21.09 -15.22
N VAL A 48 27.37 -19.98 -15.66
CA VAL A 48 27.40 -18.70 -14.93
C VAL A 48 26.73 -18.86 -13.56
N THR A 49 25.61 -19.56 -13.50
CA THR A 49 24.89 -19.84 -12.25
C THR A 49 25.75 -20.67 -11.29
N LEU A 50 26.45 -21.71 -11.77
CA LEU A 50 27.34 -22.54 -10.95
C LEU A 50 28.57 -21.79 -10.43
N LYS A 51 29.07 -20.78 -11.16
CA LYS A 51 30.21 -19.95 -10.72
C LYS A 51 29.83 -18.81 -9.77
N THR A 52 28.56 -18.44 -9.72
CA THR A 52 28.10 -17.33 -8.87
C THR A 52 28.03 -17.81 -7.42
N LYS A 53 28.73 -17.11 -6.51
CA LYS A 53 28.73 -17.45 -5.08
C LYS A 53 27.30 -17.34 -4.51
N PRO A 54 26.89 -18.27 -3.62
CA PRO A 54 25.58 -18.19 -3.00
C PRO A 54 25.46 -16.94 -2.13
N THR A 55 24.28 -16.34 -2.15
CA THR A 55 23.92 -15.22 -1.27
C THR A 55 22.88 -15.71 -0.28
N PHE A 56 23.04 -15.35 0.97
CA PHE A 56 22.19 -15.74 2.09
C PHE A 56 21.44 -14.52 2.59
N ARG A 57 20.19 -14.73 3.02
CA ARG A 57 19.34 -13.70 3.62
C ARG A 57 18.92 -14.16 5.00
N SER A 58 19.20 -13.35 6.01
CA SER A 58 18.61 -13.48 7.34
C SER A 58 17.48 -12.45 7.48
N SER A 59 16.47 -12.80 8.27
CA SER A 59 15.34 -11.92 8.59
C SER A 59 15.06 -11.96 10.09
N MET A 60 14.60 -10.84 10.63
CA MET A 60 14.03 -10.75 11.97
C MET A 60 12.73 -9.95 11.92
N GLN A 61 11.82 -10.24 12.87
CA GLN A 61 10.56 -9.52 13.00
C GLN A 61 10.47 -8.82 14.34
N LEU A 62 10.14 -7.54 14.31
CA LEU A 62 10.03 -6.67 15.47
C LEU A 62 8.63 -6.08 15.55
N LEU A 63 7.93 -6.31 16.66
CA LEU A 63 6.65 -5.66 16.94
C LEU A 63 6.91 -4.30 17.60
N VAL A 64 6.40 -3.24 16.97
CA VAL A 64 6.42 -1.88 17.54
C VAL A 64 5.06 -1.58 18.15
N GLU A 65 4.91 -1.74 19.46
CA GLU A 65 3.72 -1.24 20.16
C GLU A 65 4.06 0.01 20.98
N PRO A 66 3.38 1.14 20.76
CA PRO A 66 3.40 2.22 21.73
C PRO A 66 2.66 1.78 22.99
N ASN A 67 3.40 1.42 24.04
CA ASN A 67 2.83 1.13 25.36
C ASN A 67 2.17 2.36 26.00
N TYR A 68 2.46 3.56 25.50
CA TYR A 68 1.72 4.78 25.81
C TYR A 68 0.57 4.98 24.81
N GLN A 69 -0.54 4.28 25.03
CA GLN A 69 -1.82 4.81 24.58
C GLN A 69 -2.19 5.89 25.59
N GLY A 70 -1.73 7.11 25.35
CA GLY A 70 -2.27 8.26 26.05
C GLY A 70 -3.78 8.15 25.91
N LYS A 71 -4.49 7.87 27.01
CA LYS A 71 -5.94 7.87 27.02
C LYS A 71 -6.34 9.27 26.59
N LYS A 72 -6.71 9.43 25.31
CA LYS A 72 -7.21 10.68 24.75
C LYS A 72 -8.54 11.10 25.39
N GLU A 73 -9.15 10.22 26.18
CA GLU A 73 -10.40 10.46 26.90
C GLU A 73 -10.13 10.74 28.38
N GLY A 74 -9.70 11.97 28.65
CA GLY A 74 -9.59 12.49 30.00
C GLY A 74 -8.76 13.76 29.99
N GLY A 75 -9.40 14.92 30.14
CA GLY A 75 -8.73 16.22 30.32
C GLY A 75 -8.01 16.34 31.67
N GLY A 76 -7.25 15.31 32.06
CA GLY A 76 -6.42 15.28 33.25
C GLY A 76 -5.09 16.00 33.03
N VAL A 77 -4.51 16.42 34.14
CA VAL A 77 -3.21 17.09 34.27
C VAL A 77 -2.06 16.36 33.55
N GLU A 78 -2.22 15.07 33.22
CA GLU A 78 -1.29 14.25 32.42
C GLU A 78 -1.08 14.78 30.98
N ASN A 79 -2.09 15.42 30.38
CA ASN A 79 -1.97 16.00 29.03
C ASN A 79 -1.19 17.32 28.99
N GLU A 80 -1.04 18.01 30.12
CA GLU A 80 -0.34 19.30 30.21
C GLU A 80 1.19 19.12 30.31
N PHE A 81 1.64 17.92 30.69
CA PHE A 81 3.06 17.59 30.84
C PHE A 81 3.61 16.74 29.69
N THR A 82 2.79 16.42 28.70
CA THR A 82 3.19 15.67 27.51
C THR A 82 3.17 16.58 26.30
N ASP A 83 4.31 16.67 25.63
CA ASP A 83 4.46 17.43 24.39
C ASP A 83 3.54 16.80 23.33
N SER A 84 2.39 17.43 23.06
CA SER A 84 1.28 16.86 22.27
C SER A 84 1.65 16.59 20.81
N ASN A 85 2.87 17.00 20.39
CA ASN A 85 3.40 16.85 19.04
C ASN A 85 4.19 15.55 18.82
N VAL A 86 4.42 14.72 19.84
CA VAL A 86 5.12 13.44 19.65
C VAL A 86 4.13 12.36 19.23
N VAL A 87 3.54 12.50 18.05
CA VAL A 87 2.98 11.35 17.32
C VAL A 87 4.19 10.54 16.87
N ILE A 88 4.45 9.43 17.56
CA ILE A 88 5.53 8.50 17.17
C ILE A 88 5.10 7.86 15.85
N ASP A 89 5.43 8.51 14.76
CA ASP A 89 5.19 7.99 13.43
C ASP A 89 6.08 6.77 13.20
N THR A 90 5.45 5.68 12.80
CA THR A 90 6.08 4.44 12.36
C THR A 90 7.18 4.69 11.32
N ALA A 91 6.98 5.66 10.42
CA ALA A 91 7.98 6.05 9.42
C ALA A 91 9.24 6.67 10.07
N THR A 92 9.09 7.36 11.20
CA THR A 92 10.22 7.95 11.94
C THR A 92 11.07 6.87 12.61
N GLN A 93 10.44 5.82 13.14
CA GLN A 93 11.14 4.68 13.74
C GLN A 93 11.90 3.85 12.68
N LEU A 94 11.32 3.68 11.49
CA LEU A 94 11.96 3.02 10.34
C LEU A 94 13.24 3.73 9.90
N ASN A 95 13.19 5.06 9.76
CA ASN A 95 14.36 5.85 9.39
C ASN A 95 15.44 5.85 10.49
N LEU A 96 15.04 5.71 11.76
CA LEU A 96 15.96 5.68 12.88
C LEU A 96 16.83 4.41 12.88
N MET A 97 16.24 3.24 12.59
CA MET A 97 17.00 1.98 12.43
C MET A 97 18.04 2.05 11.31
N GLN A 98 17.75 2.79 10.23
CA GLN A 98 18.67 3.00 9.11
C GLN A 98 19.64 4.17 9.32
N SER A 99 19.59 4.82 10.48
CA SER A 99 20.48 5.95 10.78
C SER A 99 21.92 5.48 10.87
N SER A 100 22.82 6.22 10.23
CA SER A 100 24.25 5.89 10.22
C SER A 100 24.84 5.80 11.62
N GLY A 101 24.32 6.56 12.59
CA GLY A 101 24.77 6.52 13.98
C GLY A 101 24.45 5.21 14.71
N LEU A 102 23.27 4.62 14.48
CA LEU A 102 22.93 3.31 15.08
C LEU A 102 23.62 2.17 14.34
N ILE A 103 23.72 2.25 13.02
CA ILE A 103 24.46 1.25 12.23
C ILE A 103 25.95 1.25 12.62
N GLN A 104 26.56 2.42 12.87
CA GLN A 104 27.95 2.49 13.33
C GLN A 104 28.13 1.76 14.66
N LYS A 105 27.25 1.97 15.64
CA LYS A 105 27.30 1.23 16.91
C LYS A 105 27.17 -0.28 16.73
N ALA A 106 26.44 -0.74 15.70
CA ALA A 106 26.35 -2.15 15.36
C ALA A 106 27.63 -2.65 14.69
N VAL A 107 28.27 -1.83 13.82
CA VAL A 107 29.60 -2.09 13.25
C VAL A 107 30.65 -2.21 14.36
N ASP A 108 30.69 -1.28 15.32
CA ASP A 108 31.65 -1.29 16.43
C ASP A 108 31.54 -2.57 17.27
N LYS A 109 30.33 -3.13 17.44
CA LYS A 109 30.11 -4.41 18.13
C LYS A 109 30.53 -5.64 17.31
N LEU A 110 30.64 -5.50 15.99
CA LEU A 110 30.97 -6.58 15.05
C LEU A 110 32.42 -6.52 14.56
N GLU A 111 33.12 -5.41 14.79
CA GLU A 111 34.49 -5.14 14.32
C GLU A 111 35.49 -6.23 14.74
N SER A 112 35.32 -6.81 15.94
CA SER A 112 36.17 -7.88 16.46
C SER A 112 36.08 -9.18 15.67
N GLU A 113 34.95 -9.46 15.03
CA GLU A 113 34.69 -10.68 14.27
C GLU A 113 34.71 -10.46 12.76
N TYR A 114 34.42 -9.23 12.31
CA TYR A 114 34.34 -8.83 10.91
C TYR A 114 35.03 -7.46 10.71
N PRO A 115 36.36 -7.39 10.64
CA PRO A 115 37.11 -6.13 10.59
C PRO A 115 36.89 -5.32 9.29
N ASP A 116 36.46 -5.97 8.20
CA ASP A 116 36.17 -5.31 6.92
C ASP A 116 34.75 -4.74 6.82
N ILE A 117 33.91 -4.92 7.86
CA ILE A 117 32.50 -4.51 7.81
C ILE A 117 32.37 -2.99 7.92
N THR A 118 31.64 -2.39 6.99
CA THR A 118 31.43 -0.93 6.97
C THR A 118 29.97 -0.56 7.11
N THR A 119 29.71 0.67 7.58
CA THR A 119 28.33 1.20 7.65
C THR A 119 27.65 1.28 6.30
N GLY A 120 28.41 1.61 5.24
CA GLY A 120 27.91 1.65 3.87
C GLY A 120 27.48 0.28 3.36
N GLU A 121 28.25 -0.76 3.67
CA GLU A 121 27.91 -2.15 3.32
C GLU A 121 26.64 -2.61 4.03
N ILE A 122 26.54 -2.40 5.35
CA ILE A 122 25.34 -2.79 6.11
C ILE A 122 24.12 -2.04 5.57
N LYS A 123 24.21 -0.72 5.40
CA LYS A 123 23.09 0.10 4.94
C LYS A 123 22.62 -0.27 3.52
N GLY A 124 23.55 -0.62 2.62
CA GLY A 124 23.23 -1.01 1.25
C GLY A 124 22.51 -2.36 1.13
N SER A 125 22.75 -3.26 2.07
CA SER A 125 22.20 -4.63 2.07
C SER A 125 21.10 -4.88 3.11
N LEU A 126 20.74 -3.85 3.89
CA LEU A 126 19.70 -3.87 4.91
C LEU A 126 18.38 -3.35 4.33
N VAL A 127 17.34 -4.18 4.36
CA VAL A 127 16.00 -3.84 3.87
C VAL A 127 15.03 -3.90 5.04
N LEU A 128 14.24 -2.85 5.21
CA LEU A 128 13.16 -2.82 6.21
C LEU A 128 11.82 -2.73 5.50
N THR A 129 10.92 -3.65 5.85
CA THR A 129 9.58 -3.73 5.28
C THR A 129 8.55 -3.80 6.39
N GLN A 130 7.50 -2.98 6.31
CA GLN A 130 6.34 -3.12 7.19
C GLN A 130 5.44 -4.21 6.63
N LEU A 131 5.14 -5.22 7.46
CA LEU A 131 4.24 -6.30 7.06
C LEU A 131 2.81 -5.79 6.94
N ARG A 132 2.10 -6.22 5.90
CA ARG A 132 0.68 -5.91 5.68
C ARG A 132 -0.16 -7.17 5.81
N SER A 133 -1.34 -7.06 6.40
CA SER A 133 -2.28 -8.17 6.44
C SER A 133 -2.76 -8.52 5.02
N LYS A 134 -2.81 -9.82 4.71
CA LYS A 134 -3.24 -10.32 3.39
C LYS A 134 -4.74 -10.13 3.13
N GLU A 135 -5.54 -10.02 4.18
CA GLU A 135 -7.00 -9.95 4.08
C GLU A 135 -7.51 -8.53 3.81
N ASP A 136 -6.95 -7.52 4.49
CA ASP A 136 -7.45 -6.13 4.42
C ASP A 136 -6.43 -5.10 3.91
N ASN A 137 -5.22 -5.52 3.51
CA ASN A 137 -4.10 -4.65 3.11
C ASN A 137 -3.74 -3.56 4.15
N VAL A 138 -4.13 -3.79 5.42
CA VAL A 138 -3.83 -2.89 6.53
C VAL A 138 -2.39 -3.10 6.99
N ALA A 139 -1.67 -2.01 7.19
CA ALA A 139 -0.31 -2.03 7.69
C ALA A 139 -0.30 -2.54 9.14
N THR A 140 0.40 -3.65 9.38
CA THR A 140 0.56 -4.20 10.73
C THR A 140 1.59 -3.39 11.51
N LYS A 141 1.66 -3.62 12.83
CA LYS A 141 2.72 -3.07 13.69
C LYS A 141 4.02 -3.88 13.66
N ILE A 142 4.12 -4.89 12.78
CA ILE A 142 5.28 -5.78 12.69
C ILE A 142 6.19 -5.32 11.55
N PHE A 143 7.47 -5.16 11.86
CA PHE A 143 8.52 -4.78 10.93
C PHE A 143 9.43 -5.96 10.68
N GLN A 144 9.60 -6.30 9.41
CA GLN A 144 10.56 -7.27 8.96
C GLN A 144 11.84 -6.54 8.56
N VAL A 145 12.94 -6.90 9.20
CA VAL A 145 14.28 -6.41 8.88
C VAL A 145 15.06 -7.55 8.26
N GLU A 146 15.55 -7.35 7.04
CA GLU A 146 16.29 -8.34 6.27
C GLU A 146 17.69 -7.84 5.97
N TYR A 147 18.66 -8.74 6.04
CA TYR A 147 20.03 -8.45 5.65
C TYR A 147 20.58 -9.57 4.78
N THR A 148 21.22 -9.19 3.67
CA THR A 148 21.75 -10.12 2.66
C THR A 148 23.26 -10.05 2.57
N ASP A 149 23.95 -11.19 2.63
CA ASP A 149 25.41 -11.29 2.54
C ASP A 149 25.84 -12.63 1.91
N LYS A 150 27.14 -12.81 1.66
CA LYS A 150 27.73 -14.06 1.16
C LYS A 150 27.98 -15.08 2.28
N ASP A 151 28.04 -14.64 3.54
CA ASP A 151 28.24 -15.51 4.70
C ASP A 151 26.92 -15.68 5.51
N PRO A 152 26.37 -16.90 5.64
CA PRO A 152 25.13 -17.14 6.38
C PRO A 152 25.23 -16.80 7.87
N GLN A 153 26.40 -16.95 8.51
CA GLN A 153 26.58 -16.60 9.92
C GLN A 153 26.69 -15.09 10.10
N LYS A 154 27.41 -14.41 9.21
CA LYS A 154 27.49 -12.93 9.20
C LYS A 154 26.11 -12.31 9.11
N THR A 155 25.21 -12.86 8.27
CA THR A 155 23.86 -12.30 8.14
C THR A 155 23.07 -12.29 9.46
N GLN A 156 23.15 -13.37 10.23
CA GLN A 156 22.50 -13.49 11.52
C GLN A 156 23.11 -12.55 12.56
N LYS A 157 24.45 -12.51 12.62
CA LYS A 157 25.18 -11.68 13.59
C LYS A 157 24.96 -10.19 13.36
N VAL A 158 24.92 -9.75 12.09
CA VAL A 158 24.61 -8.37 11.72
C VAL A 158 23.21 -7.97 12.22
N LEU A 159 22.19 -8.77 11.93
CA LEU A 159 20.83 -8.48 12.43
C LEU A 159 20.75 -8.54 13.96
N SER A 160 21.48 -9.47 14.60
CA SER A 160 21.54 -9.58 16.06
C SER A 160 22.16 -8.34 16.72
N ALA A 161 23.24 -7.79 16.14
CA ALA A 161 23.88 -6.57 16.62
C ALA A 161 22.99 -5.35 16.41
N ILE A 162 22.35 -5.22 15.24
CA ILE A 162 21.40 -4.14 14.95
C ILE A 162 20.22 -4.19 15.95
N ARG A 163 19.66 -5.38 16.18
CA ARG A 163 18.61 -5.60 17.19
C ARG A 163 19.06 -5.10 18.55
N GLN A 164 20.23 -5.54 19.02
CA GLN A 164 20.71 -5.19 20.35
C GLN A 164 20.93 -3.69 20.50
N VAL A 165 21.60 -3.05 19.53
CA VAL A 165 21.84 -1.60 19.53
C VAL A 165 20.54 -0.82 19.54
N TYR A 166 19.55 -1.27 18.76
CA TYR A 166 18.28 -0.58 18.65
C TYR A 166 17.42 -0.72 19.92
N VAL A 167 17.33 -1.93 20.49
CA VAL A 167 16.65 -2.17 21.77
C VAL A 167 17.31 -1.35 22.89
N GLU A 168 18.63 -1.32 22.94
CA GLU A 168 19.41 -0.56 23.92
C GLU A 168 19.21 0.97 23.75
N TYR A 169 19.25 1.47 22.52
CA TYR A 169 18.98 2.87 22.21
C TYR A 169 17.57 3.28 22.63
N ASN A 170 16.56 2.48 22.32
CA ASN A 170 15.18 2.79 22.70
C ASN A 170 14.96 2.77 24.21
N LYS A 171 15.54 1.79 24.91
CA LYS A 171 15.54 1.76 26.37
C LYS A 171 16.17 3.03 26.95
N GLN A 172 17.34 3.44 26.44
CA GLN A 172 18.03 4.65 26.88
C GLN A 172 17.22 5.93 26.59
N GLN A 173 16.61 6.05 25.41
CA GLN A 173 15.76 7.19 25.07
C GLN A 173 14.53 7.26 25.96
N GLN A 174 13.93 6.11 26.26
CA GLN A 174 12.79 6.03 27.16
C GLN A 174 13.16 6.44 28.59
N ASP A 175 14.25 5.90 29.13
CA ASP A 175 14.76 6.27 30.46
C ASP A 175 15.00 7.78 30.55
N THR A 176 15.58 8.36 29.49
CA THR A 176 15.83 9.81 29.41
C THR A 176 14.52 10.62 29.40
N ARG A 177 13.52 10.19 28.62
CA ARG A 177 12.20 10.86 28.55
C ARG A 177 11.46 10.78 29.88
N LEU A 178 11.46 9.60 30.52
CA LEU A 178 10.80 9.36 31.80
C LEU A 178 11.48 10.14 32.94
N GLN A 179 12.82 10.21 32.96
CA GLN A 179 13.56 11.03 33.93
C GLN A 179 13.24 12.52 33.77
N LYS A 180 13.17 13.02 32.53
CA LYS A 180 12.77 14.42 32.26
C LYS A 180 11.33 14.68 32.71
N GLY A 181 10.39 13.76 32.43
CA GLY A 181 9.01 13.86 32.89
C GLY A 181 8.90 13.88 34.42
N LEU A 182 9.62 12.99 35.12
CA LEU A 182 9.69 12.99 36.57
C LEU A 182 10.29 14.29 37.14
N GLN A 183 11.30 14.85 36.48
CA GLN A 183 11.90 16.11 36.90
C GLN A 183 10.87 17.25 36.85
N ILE A 184 10.11 17.35 35.75
CA ILE A 184 9.04 18.36 35.61
C ILE A 184 7.97 18.19 36.69
N ILE A 185 7.52 16.95 36.95
CA ILE A 185 6.53 16.67 38.00
C ILE A 185 7.09 17.04 39.39
N ARG A 186 8.35 16.73 39.69
CA ARG A 186 8.99 17.10 40.97
C ARG A 186 9.08 18.60 41.18
N GLU A 187 9.41 19.36 40.13
CA GLU A 187 9.43 20.82 40.18
C GLU A 187 8.04 21.39 40.45
N GLN A 188 6.99 20.81 39.85
CA GLN A 188 5.60 21.20 40.10
C GLN A 188 5.10 20.78 41.48
N LEU A 189 5.51 19.61 41.98
CA LEU A 189 5.21 19.15 43.34
C LEU A 189 5.79 20.08 44.39
N ALA A 190 7.03 20.56 44.20
CA ALA A 190 7.63 21.53 45.09
C ALA A 190 6.82 22.83 45.15
N LYS A 191 6.41 23.36 43.98
CA LYS A 191 5.57 24.56 43.89
C LYS A 191 4.19 24.36 44.53
N ALA A 192 3.50 23.25 44.22
CA ALA A 192 2.19 22.95 44.78
C ALA A 192 2.25 22.75 46.31
N SER A 193 3.31 22.11 46.82
CA SER A 193 3.54 21.97 48.26
C SER A 193 3.74 23.33 48.94
N GLU A 194 4.49 24.23 48.30
CA GLU A 194 4.69 25.60 48.81
C GLU A 194 3.39 26.41 48.79
N GLU A 195 2.56 26.29 47.73
CA GLU A 195 1.23 26.89 47.63
C GLU A 195 0.30 26.41 48.75
N VAL A 196 0.22 25.10 49.00
CA VAL A 196 -0.56 24.53 50.12
C VAL A 196 -0.08 25.09 51.45
N LYS A 197 1.23 25.07 51.70
CA LYS A 197 1.82 25.58 52.94
C LYS A 197 1.52 27.06 53.14
N ALA A 198 1.59 27.87 52.07
CA ALA A 198 1.25 29.28 52.10
C ALA A 198 -0.24 29.51 52.40
N ALA A 199 -1.13 28.75 51.76
CA ALA A 199 -2.57 28.80 52.01
C ALA A 199 -2.94 28.41 53.45
N GLU A 200 -2.35 27.32 53.98
CA GLU A 200 -2.53 26.89 55.37
C GLU A 200 -2.02 27.95 56.35
N THR A 201 -0.83 28.50 56.10
CA THR A 201 -0.25 29.56 56.93
C THR A 201 -1.13 30.81 56.93
N ASN A 202 -1.68 31.20 55.78
CA ASN A 202 -2.58 32.34 55.67
C ASN A 202 -3.90 32.10 56.43
N LEU A 203 -4.49 30.90 56.31
CA LEU A 203 -5.69 30.52 57.06
C LEU A 203 -5.42 30.52 58.57
N GLN A 204 -4.29 29.97 59.00
CA GLN A 204 -3.89 29.97 60.41
C GLN A 204 -3.65 31.39 60.94
N ARG A 205 -2.99 32.25 60.15
CA ARG A 205 -2.77 33.66 60.48
C ARG A 205 -4.09 34.42 60.59
N PHE A 206 -5.04 34.17 59.68
CA PHE A 206 -6.38 34.74 59.74
C PHE A 206 -7.11 34.33 61.03
N ARG A 207 -7.13 33.02 61.33
CA ARG A 207 -7.70 32.47 62.57
C ARG A 207 -7.08 33.09 63.82
N ARG A 208 -5.74 33.17 63.88
CA ARG A 208 -5.02 33.76 65.01
C ARG A 208 -5.29 35.26 65.17
N ASN A 209 -5.22 36.04 64.09
CA ASN A 209 -5.40 37.49 64.14
C ASN A 209 -6.82 37.90 64.51
N GLN A 210 -7.81 37.08 64.12
CA GLN A 210 -9.21 37.36 64.41
C GLN A 210 -9.72 36.64 65.67
N ASN A 211 -8.87 35.85 66.34
CA ASN A 211 -9.21 34.96 67.46
C ASN A 211 -10.36 34.00 67.12
N LEU A 212 -10.38 33.49 65.89
CA LEU A 212 -11.42 32.57 65.39
C LEU A 212 -10.86 31.15 65.35
N ILE A 213 -11.60 30.19 65.92
CA ILE A 213 -11.30 28.76 65.79
C ILE A 213 -12.13 28.19 64.65
N ASP A 214 -13.45 28.30 64.80
CA ASP A 214 -14.46 27.96 63.80
C ASP A 214 -15.44 29.14 63.67
N PRO A 215 -15.27 30.00 62.64
CA PRO A 215 -16.08 31.20 62.45
C PRO A 215 -17.58 30.93 62.30
N GLU A 216 -17.97 29.83 61.67
CA GLU A 216 -19.39 29.50 61.45
C GLU A 216 -20.08 29.09 62.75
N SER A 217 -19.42 28.21 63.51
CA SER A 217 -19.90 27.79 64.84
C SER A 217 -19.99 28.96 65.81
N GLN A 218 -18.98 29.85 65.82
CA GLN A 218 -18.98 31.05 66.67
C GLN A 218 -20.08 32.05 66.27
N ALA A 219 -20.30 32.31 64.99
CA ALA A 219 -21.39 33.18 64.52
C ALA A 219 -22.75 32.67 64.98
N LYS A 220 -22.99 31.36 64.82
CA LYS A 220 -24.24 30.69 65.23
C LYS A 220 -24.45 30.74 66.75
N ALA A 221 -23.38 30.60 67.53
CA ALA A 221 -23.45 30.71 68.99
C ALA A 221 -23.84 32.13 69.42
N ILE A 222 -23.27 33.17 68.80
CA ILE A 222 -23.62 34.58 69.07
C ILE A 222 -25.06 34.88 68.64
N GLU A 223 -25.49 34.39 67.48
CA GLU A 223 -26.87 34.53 67.01
C GLU A 223 -27.86 33.89 68.01
N THR A 224 -27.54 32.69 68.50
CA THR A 224 -28.36 32.00 69.50
C THR A 224 -28.40 32.78 70.82
N ALA A 225 -27.26 33.29 71.28
CA ALA A 225 -27.19 34.13 72.48
C ALA A 225 -27.98 35.44 72.33
N LEU A 226 -27.91 36.07 71.16
CA LEU A 226 -28.65 37.29 70.85
C LEU A 226 -30.17 37.03 70.87
N ASN A 227 -30.62 35.93 70.27
CA ASN A 227 -32.03 35.53 70.28
C ASN A 227 -32.52 35.27 71.71
N ASN A 228 -31.72 34.57 72.53
CA ASN A 228 -32.04 34.32 73.93
C ASN A 228 -32.15 35.62 74.75
N ILE A 229 -31.20 36.55 74.59
CA ILE A 229 -31.24 37.85 75.28
C ILE A 229 -32.41 38.70 74.79
N ALA A 230 -32.68 38.75 73.48
CA ALA A 230 -33.81 39.47 72.92
C ALA A 230 -35.15 38.94 73.47
N GLN A 231 -35.28 37.62 73.59
CA GLN A 231 -36.44 36.98 74.21
C GLN A 231 -36.55 37.33 75.71
N GLU A 232 -35.44 37.26 76.47
CA GLU A 232 -35.42 37.63 77.89
C GLU A 232 -35.75 39.11 78.12
N ARG A 233 -35.33 40.00 77.20
CA ARG A 233 -35.74 41.41 77.23
C ARG A 233 -37.20 41.59 76.96
N GLN A 234 -37.74 40.88 75.96
CA GLN A 234 -39.15 40.96 75.63
C GLN A 234 -40.02 40.50 76.79
N THR A 235 -39.65 39.41 77.48
CA THR A 235 -40.36 38.95 78.68
C THR A 235 -40.22 39.95 79.84
N THR A 236 -39.02 40.50 80.08
CA THR A 236 -38.78 41.52 81.11
C THR A 236 -39.62 42.78 80.85
N ARG A 237 -39.72 43.22 79.59
CA ARG A 237 -40.54 44.38 79.19
C ARG A 237 -42.03 44.12 79.34
N ALA A 238 -42.49 42.91 79.04
CA ALA A 238 -43.88 42.51 79.28
C ALA A 238 -44.21 42.54 80.79
N GLN A 239 -43.34 41.97 81.64
CA GLN A 239 -43.46 42.03 83.10
C GLN A 239 -43.43 43.46 83.63
N TYR A 240 -42.58 44.33 83.07
CA TYR A 240 -42.55 45.75 83.41
C TYR A 240 -43.88 46.43 83.06
N GLY A 241 -44.43 46.16 81.88
CA GLY A 241 -45.74 46.69 81.47
C GLY A 241 -46.88 46.22 82.37
N GLU A 242 -46.89 44.95 82.77
CA GLU A 242 -47.84 44.39 83.73
C GLU A 242 -47.74 45.06 85.10
N ALA A 243 -46.52 45.20 85.63
CA ALA A 243 -46.27 45.87 86.91
C ALA A 243 -46.67 47.35 86.87
N LEU A 244 -46.47 48.03 85.74
CA LEU A 244 -46.86 49.42 85.55
C LEU A 244 -48.39 49.58 85.54
N ALA A 245 -49.10 48.68 84.84
CA ALA A 245 -50.56 48.64 84.85
C ALA A 245 -51.10 48.36 86.26
N ARG A 246 -50.47 47.44 87.00
CA ARG A 246 -50.81 47.13 88.39
C ARG A 246 -50.58 48.30 89.31
N GLN A 247 -49.46 49.02 89.17
CA GLN A 247 -49.20 50.25 89.92
C GLN A 247 -50.32 51.27 89.68
N LYS A 248 -50.69 51.52 88.42
CA LYS A 248 -51.73 52.48 88.08
C LYS A 248 -53.09 52.11 88.70
N SER A 249 -53.47 50.83 88.64
CA SER A 249 -54.69 50.33 89.29
C SER A 249 -54.66 50.51 90.82
N LEU A 250 -53.53 50.25 91.46
CA LEU A 250 -53.36 50.47 92.91
C LEU A 250 -53.41 51.96 93.28
N GLU A 251 -52.83 52.84 92.47
CA GLU A 251 -52.90 54.30 92.65
C GLU A 251 -54.34 54.83 92.53
N GLU A 252 -55.11 54.34 91.55
CA GLU A 252 -56.53 54.67 91.35
C GLU A 252 -57.39 54.20 92.55
N GLN A 253 -57.15 52.99 93.07
CA GLN A 253 -57.87 52.47 94.24
C GLN A 253 -57.54 53.22 95.53
N LEU A 254 -56.28 53.65 95.71
CA LEU A 254 -55.83 54.36 96.92
C LEU A 254 -56.13 55.87 96.90
N ASN A 255 -56.48 56.44 95.73
CA ASN A 255 -56.60 57.90 95.50
C ASN A 255 -55.38 58.69 96.02
N ARG A 256 -54.21 58.06 96.04
CA ARG A 256 -52.98 58.59 96.66
C ARG A 256 -51.77 58.16 95.85
N SER A 257 -50.77 59.04 95.82
CA SER A 257 -49.50 58.74 95.17
C SER A 257 -48.68 57.70 95.96
N PRO A 258 -47.77 56.97 95.30
CA PRO A 258 -46.88 55.98 95.93
C PRO A 258 -46.12 56.50 97.15
N GLN A 259 -45.63 57.74 97.06
CA GLN A 259 -44.86 58.38 98.11
C GLN A 259 -45.73 58.72 99.32
N ASN A 260 -46.97 59.17 99.09
CA ASN A 260 -47.93 59.49 100.15
C ASN A 260 -48.48 58.22 100.81
N ALA A 261 -48.69 57.13 100.05
CA ALA A 261 -49.12 55.84 100.58
C ALA A 261 -48.05 55.20 101.49
N LEU A 262 -46.76 55.31 101.12
CA LEU A 262 -45.64 54.84 101.94
C LEU A 262 -45.53 55.63 103.26
N VAL A 263 -45.68 56.95 103.20
CA VAL A 263 -45.64 57.83 104.37
C VAL A 263 -46.80 57.52 105.31
N ALA A 264 -48.02 57.42 104.79
CA ALA A 264 -49.20 57.08 105.57
C ALA A 264 -49.11 55.67 106.18
N SER A 265 -48.58 54.68 105.44
CA SER A 265 -48.35 53.32 105.95
C SER A 265 -47.36 53.30 107.12
N ARG A 266 -46.22 54.01 106.99
CA ARG A 266 -45.23 54.12 108.07
C ARG A 266 -45.76 54.83 109.31
N LEU A 267 -46.53 55.91 109.13
CA LEU A 267 -47.16 56.63 110.23
C LEU A 267 -48.23 55.78 110.91
N SER A 268 -49.05 55.08 110.12
CA SER A 268 -50.13 54.24 110.64
C SER A 268 -49.62 53.03 111.42
N GLN A 269 -48.42 52.53 111.12
CA GLN A 269 -47.75 51.46 111.86
C GLN A 269 -47.07 51.93 113.16
N SER A 270 -46.86 53.25 113.36
CA SER A 270 -46.24 53.75 114.58
C SER A 270 -47.23 53.71 115.76
N THR A 271 -46.97 52.81 116.72
CA THR A 271 -47.79 52.64 117.92
C THR A 271 -47.88 53.93 118.74
N ARG A 272 -46.79 54.69 118.82
CA ARG A 272 -46.73 55.96 119.55
C ARG A 272 -47.56 57.04 118.86
N TYR A 273 -47.50 57.09 117.53
CA TYR A 273 -48.30 58.02 116.73
C TYR A 273 -49.80 57.71 116.84
N GLN A 274 -50.21 56.43 116.72
CA GLN A 274 -51.59 56.02 116.93
C GLN A 274 -52.09 56.28 118.36
N GLY A 275 -51.22 56.05 119.36
CA GLY A 275 -51.52 56.36 120.76
C GLY A 275 -51.79 57.86 120.98
N LEU A 276 -50.95 58.73 120.41
CA LEU A 276 -51.15 60.18 120.48
C LEU A 276 -52.40 60.63 119.73
N LEU A 277 -52.68 60.07 118.55
CA LEU A 277 -53.92 60.34 117.80
C LEU A 277 -55.16 60.00 118.65
N ASN A 278 -55.19 58.83 119.28
CA ASN A 278 -56.30 58.42 120.13
C ASN A 278 -56.47 59.32 121.36
N GLU A 279 -55.36 59.72 122.01
CA GLU A 279 -55.41 60.65 123.15
C GLU A 279 -55.86 62.06 122.73
N ILE A 280 -55.46 62.53 121.54
CA ILE A 280 -55.95 63.79 120.96
C ILE A 280 -57.45 63.68 120.69
N GLN A 281 -57.93 62.60 120.06
CA GLN A 281 -59.36 62.40 119.79
C GLN A 281 -60.20 62.37 121.07
N LYS A 282 -59.73 61.69 122.13
CA LYS A 282 -60.37 61.71 123.45
C LYS A 282 -60.41 63.12 124.04
N THR A 283 -59.31 63.85 123.93
CA THR A 283 -59.19 65.23 124.44
C THR A 283 -60.06 66.19 123.63
N GLU A 284 -60.16 66.03 122.30
CA GLU A 284 -61.06 66.77 121.40
C GLU A 284 -62.52 66.52 121.76
N LEU A 285 -62.89 65.27 122.02
CA LEU A 285 -64.24 64.90 122.46
C LEU A 285 -64.57 65.51 123.82
N ALA A 286 -63.67 65.40 124.80
CA ALA A 286 -63.84 65.97 126.13
C ALA A 286 -63.96 67.51 126.08
N LEU A 287 -63.12 68.16 125.26
CA LEU A 287 -63.16 69.60 125.02
C LEU A 287 -64.49 70.01 124.36
N ALA A 288 -64.97 69.25 123.37
CA ALA A 288 -66.25 69.51 122.72
C ALA A 288 -67.43 69.39 123.70
N GLN A 289 -67.40 68.40 124.59
CA GLN A 289 -68.44 68.21 125.63
C GLN A 289 -68.44 69.34 126.67
N GLU A 290 -67.27 69.75 127.16
CA GLU A 290 -67.14 70.86 128.11
C GLU A 290 -67.56 72.20 127.48
N ARG A 291 -67.25 72.43 126.19
CA ARG A 291 -67.68 73.63 125.46
C ARG A 291 -69.20 73.73 125.23
N LEU A 292 -69.95 72.63 125.35
CA LEU A 292 -71.42 72.70 125.33
C LEU A 292 -71.98 73.34 126.61
N ARG A 293 -71.20 73.35 127.70
CA ARG A 293 -71.63 73.81 129.03
C ARG A 293 -70.93 75.08 129.49
N PHE A 294 -69.70 75.30 129.02
CA PHE A 294 -68.84 76.39 129.47
C PHE A 294 -68.25 77.17 128.28
N THR A 295 -67.91 78.43 128.54
CA THR A 295 -67.28 79.30 127.55
C THR A 295 -65.77 79.08 127.51
N ASP A 296 -65.14 79.54 126.43
CA ASP A 296 -63.70 79.33 126.19
C ASP A 296 -62.76 79.98 127.23
N ALA A 297 -63.27 80.88 128.07
CA ALA A 297 -62.53 81.52 129.15
C ALA A 297 -62.53 80.73 130.46
N THR A 298 -63.26 79.61 130.55
CA THR A 298 -63.35 78.79 131.76
C THR A 298 -62.06 77.99 131.97
N PRO A 299 -61.52 77.89 133.21
CA PRO A 299 -60.26 77.19 133.48
C PRO A 299 -60.24 75.71 133.02
N SER A 300 -61.38 74.99 133.10
CA SER A 300 -61.48 73.60 132.61
C SER A 300 -61.27 73.49 131.10
N VAL A 301 -61.90 74.39 130.33
CA VAL A 301 -61.78 74.47 128.87
C VAL A 301 -60.38 74.92 128.46
N GLN A 302 -59.79 75.92 129.15
CA GLN A 302 -58.42 76.36 128.90
C GLN A 302 -57.41 75.23 129.12
N LYS A 303 -57.52 74.49 130.23
CA LYS A 303 -56.65 73.36 130.53
C LYS A 303 -56.73 72.28 129.44
N LEU A 304 -57.94 71.95 128.96
CA LEU A 304 -58.12 71.00 127.86
C LEU A 304 -57.58 71.54 126.52
N LYS A 305 -57.69 72.85 126.24
CA LYS A 305 -57.07 73.47 125.06
C LYS A 305 -55.53 73.40 125.13
N GLU A 306 -54.93 73.71 126.28
CA GLU A 306 -53.48 73.60 126.49
C GLU A 306 -53.00 72.15 126.38
N GLN A 307 -53.73 71.22 126.98
CA GLN A 307 -53.43 69.79 126.89
C GLN A 307 -53.49 69.31 125.43
N LEU A 308 -54.54 69.67 124.69
CA LEU A 308 -54.68 69.35 123.28
C LEU A 308 -53.56 69.98 122.42
N GLN A 309 -53.17 71.22 122.69
CA GLN A 309 -52.08 71.88 121.98
C GLN A 309 -50.75 71.15 122.21
N SER A 310 -50.42 70.83 123.47
CA SER A 310 -49.22 70.06 123.80
C SER A 310 -49.20 68.67 123.15
N GLN A 311 -50.34 67.98 123.10
CA GLN A 311 -50.45 66.69 122.43
C GLN A 311 -50.25 66.82 120.91
N LYS A 312 -50.76 67.88 120.27
CA LYS A 312 -50.54 68.16 118.84
C LYS A 312 -49.07 68.45 118.54
N GLU A 313 -48.36 69.16 119.40
CA GLU A 313 -46.92 69.40 119.29
C GLU A 313 -46.12 68.09 119.43
N LEU A 314 -46.48 67.24 120.40
CA LEU A 314 -45.88 65.91 120.56
C LEU A 314 -46.13 65.01 119.34
N LEU A 315 -47.32 65.09 118.74
CA LEU A 315 -47.66 64.36 117.52
C LEU A 315 -46.78 64.81 116.34
N GLN A 316 -46.59 66.13 116.16
CA GLN A 316 -45.71 66.68 115.11
C GLN A 316 -44.25 66.23 115.31
N GLN A 317 -43.78 66.22 116.55
CA GLN A 317 -42.43 65.73 116.88
C GLN A 317 -42.27 64.24 116.52
N GLU A 318 -43.30 63.43 116.73
CA GLU A 318 -43.28 62.01 116.38
C GLU A 318 -43.34 61.76 114.87
N VAL A 319 -44.09 62.58 114.11
CA VAL A 319 -44.06 62.57 112.64
C VAL A 319 -42.63 62.88 112.13
N GLY A 320 -41.97 63.88 112.73
CA GLY A 320 -40.58 64.21 112.44
C GLY A 320 -39.60 63.07 112.70
N ARG A 321 -39.81 62.33 113.79
CA ARG A 321 -38.98 61.19 114.20
C ARG A 321 -39.16 59.96 113.31
N THR A 322 -40.39 59.68 112.88
CA THR A 322 -40.75 58.49 112.09
C THR A 322 -40.43 58.64 110.60
N LEU A 323 -40.56 59.85 110.03
CA LEU A 323 -40.34 60.11 108.59
C LEU A 323 -38.96 60.70 108.27
N GLY A 324 -38.27 61.24 109.27
CA GLY A 324 -37.05 62.03 109.10
C GLY A 324 -37.34 63.49 108.72
N VAL A 325 -36.45 64.40 109.13
CA VAL A 325 -36.65 65.87 109.12
C VAL A 325 -37.07 66.43 107.74
N LYS A 326 -36.53 65.88 106.63
CA LYS A 326 -36.84 66.35 105.26
C LYS A 326 -38.21 65.89 104.73
N SER A 327 -38.68 64.72 105.13
CA SER A 327 -39.97 64.17 104.69
C SER A 327 -41.13 64.71 105.54
N ALA A 328 -40.84 65.10 106.78
CA ALA A 328 -41.82 65.66 107.70
C ALA A 328 -42.29 67.08 107.30
N SER A 329 -41.40 67.94 106.80
CA SER A 329 -41.76 69.32 106.41
C SER A 329 -42.75 69.39 105.24
N ALA A 330 -42.65 68.46 104.29
CA ALA A 330 -43.59 68.35 103.17
C ALA A 330 -44.98 67.85 103.61
N PHE A 331 -45.05 67.08 104.69
CA PHE A 331 -46.28 66.48 105.20
C PHE A 331 -47.06 67.38 106.18
N ILE A 332 -46.35 68.23 106.94
CA ILE A 332 -46.93 69.15 107.94
C ILE A 332 -47.73 70.31 107.30
N SER A 333 -47.50 70.60 106.01
CA SER A 333 -48.00 71.80 105.32
C SER A 333 -49.46 71.77 104.87
N GLY A 334 -50.22 70.71 105.19
CA GLY A 334 -51.63 70.60 104.80
C GLY A 334 -52.51 70.19 105.97
N ASP A 335 -53.68 70.82 106.09
CA ASP A 335 -54.65 70.55 107.16
C ASP A 335 -54.97 69.05 107.33
N SER A 336 -55.22 68.68 108.60
CA SER A 336 -55.52 67.38 109.20
C SER A 336 -54.42 66.27 109.21
N LEU A 337 -53.39 66.43 110.06
CA LEU A 337 -52.51 65.31 110.49
C LEU A 337 -53.32 64.13 111.10
N LEU A 338 -54.51 64.44 111.63
CA LEU A 338 -55.44 63.50 112.27
C LEU A 338 -56.05 62.51 111.27
N GLU A 339 -56.40 62.94 110.05
CA GLU A 339 -57.05 62.07 109.04
C GLU A 339 -56.04 61.28 108.20
N LYS A 340 -54.84 61.83 107.98
CA LYS A 340 -53.83 61.22 107.11
C LYS A 340 -53.07 60.06 107.76
N GLY A 341 -53.25 59.89 109.07
CA GLY A 341 -52.56 58.91 109.91
C GLY A 341 -53.32 57.61 110.15
N GLN A 342 -54.58 57.53 109.75
CA GLN A 342 -55.45 56.37 109.97
C GLN A 342 -55.74 55.71 108.64
N LEU A 343 -54.95 54.68 108.30
CA LEU A 343 -55.25 53.80 107.18
C LEU A 343 -56.01 52.58 107.69
N GLY A 344 -57.07 52.17 106.98
CA GLY A 344 -57.70 50.88 107.23
C GLY A 344 -56.75 49.73 106.88
N GLU A 345 -56.99 48.53 107.41
CA GLU A 345 -56.16 47.34 107.10
C GLU A 345 -56.07 47.07 105.58
N ILE A 346 -57.14 47.37 104.84
CA ILE A 346 -57.19 47.25 103.37
C ILE A 346 -56.23 48.24 102.70
N ASP A 347 -56.22 49.51 103.13
CA ASP A 347 -55.34 50.54 102.58
C ASP A 347 -53.86 50.27 102.91
N LEU A 348 -53.57 49.69 104.08
CA LEU A 348 -52.22 49.27 104.46
C LEU A 348 -51.69 48.15 103.57
N ASN A 349 -52.54 47.18 103.24
CA ASN A 349 -52.20 46.09 102.33
C ASN A 349 -51.98 46.59 100.91
N LEU A 350 -52.88 47.46 100.40
CA LEU A 350 -52.73 48.08 99.08
C LEU A 350 -51.47 48.95 99.00
N ALA A 351 -51.17 49.73 100.03
CA ALA A 351 -49.94 50.52 100.11
C ALA A 351 -48.68 49.64 100.10
N SER A 352 -48.70 48.50 100.80
CA SER A 352 -47.58 47.55 100.80
C SER A 352 -47.39 46.90 99.42
N GLN A 353 -48.46 46.48 98.76
CA GLN A 353 -48.42 45.94 97.39
C GLN A 353 -47.94 46.98 96.37
N LEU A 354 -48.30 48.24 96.56
CA LEU A 354 -47.86 49.34 95.70
C LEU A 354 -46.35 49.56 95.85
N VAL A 355 -45.83 49.58 97.08
CA VAL A 355 -44.38 49.71 97.36
C VAL A 355 -43.61 48.52 96.77
N GLU A 356 -44.12 47.30 96.93
CA GLU A 356 -43.53 46.09 96.33
C GLU A 356 -43.50 46.18 94.79
N THR A 357 -44.63 46.59 94.19
CA THR A 357 -44.73 46.79 92.73
C THR A 357 -43.75 47.87 92.26
N GLN A 358 -43.56 48.95 93.02
CA GLN A 358 -42.58 50.00 92.71
C GLN A 358 -41.14 49.48 92.76
N THR A 359 -40.80 48.68 93.78
CA THR A 359 -39.48 48.05 93.86
C THR A 359 -39.25 47.08 92.71
N ASN A 360 -40.28 46.33 92.31
CA ASN A 360 -40.24 45.43 91.16
C ASN A 360 -40.06 46.19 89.85
N LEU A 361 -40.73 47.33 89.66
CA LEU A 361 -40.55 48.19 88.47
C LEU A 361 -39.12 48.70 88.34
N VAL A 362 -38.50 49.16 89.43
CA VAL A 362 -37.09 49.61 89.42
C VAL A 362 -36.15 48.45 89.08
N ALA A 363 -36.37 47.28 89.66
CA ALA A 363 -35.58 46.08 89.38
C ALA A 363 -35.72 45.61 87.92
N LEU A 364 -36.94 45.56 87.39
CA LEU A 364 -37.22 45.19 86.00
C LEU A 364 -36.64 46.20 85.00
N SER A 365 -36.70 47.50 85.31
CA SER A 365 -36.07 48.55 84.51
C SER A 365 -34.54 48.40 84.45
N ALA A 366 -33.90 48.19 85.61
CA ALA A 366 -32.46 47.96 85.68
C ALA A 366 -32.04 46.68 84.94
N ARG A 367 -32.86 45.63 84.99
CA ARG A 367 -32.66 44.39 84.23
C ARG A 367 -32.77 44.64 82.73
N ASP A 368 -33.81 45.33 82.24
CA ASP A 368 -33.96 45.65 80.81
C ASP A 368 -32.77 46.48 80.31
N GLN A 369 -32.30 47.47 81.07
CA GLN A 369 -31.13 48.27 80.69
C GLN A 369 -29.86 47.44 80.58
N THR A 370 -29.66 46.49 81.50
CA THR A 370 -28.49 45.58 81.48
C THR A 370 -28.55 44.65 80.28
N LEU A 371 -29.72 44.05 80.02
CA LEU A 371 -29.93 43.20 78.87
C LEU A 371 -29.82 44.00 77.56
N ALA A 372 -30.25 45.27 77.52
CA ALA A 372 -30.12 46.15 76.36
C ALA A 372 -28.65 46.39 75.98
N LYS A 373 -27.79 46.62 76.98
CA LYS A 373 -26.35 46.77 76.78
C LYS A 373 -25.75 45.50 76.19
N LYS A 374 -26.04 44.33 76.79
CA LYS A 374 -25.60 43.03 76.29
C LYS A 374 -26.11 42.73 74.88
N GLU A 375 -27.38 43.04 74.59
CA GLU A 375 -27.95 42.86 73.26
C GLU A 375 -27.22 43.72 72.22
N ASN A 376 -26.92 44.99 72.54
CA ASN A 376 -26.18 45.89 71.65
C ASN A 376 -24.73 45.43 71.44
N GLU A 377 -24.06 44.93 72.48
CA GLU A 377 -22.72 44.33 72.39
C GLU A 377 -22.73 43.14 71.43
N LEU A 378 -23.65 42.18 71.61
CA LEU A 378 -23.80 41.01 70.74
C LEU A 378 -24.22 41.41 69.31
N ARG A 379 -25.09 42.41 69.14
CA ARG A 379 -25.47 42.96 67.82
C ARG A 379 -24.29 43.59 67.09
N PHE A 380 -23.37 44.23 67.80
CA PHE A 380 -22.16 44.78 67.20
C PHE A 380 -21.19 43.66 66.81
N GLU A 381 -21.04 42.66 67.68
CA GLU A 381 -20.18 41.51 67.44
C GLU A 381 -20.64 40.69 66.23
N ILE A 382 -21.94 40.34 66.14
CA ILE A 382 -22.49 39.57 65.02
C ILE A 382 -22.38 40.32 63.68
N LYS A 383 -22.46 41.67 63.68
CA LYS A 383 -22.29 42.47 62.46
C LYS A 383 -20.88 42.36 61.85
N ARG A 384 -19.87 41.97 62.64
CA ARG A 384 -18.50 41.76 62.16
C ARG A 384 -18.33 40.41 61.46
N PHE A 385 -19.19 39.43 61.71
CA PHE A 385 -19.03 38.07 61.18
C PHE A 385 -19.30 37.90 59.68
N PRO A 386 -20.32 38.51 59.04
CA PRO A 386 -20.58 38.33 57.62
C PRO A 386 -19.36 38.57 56.70
N PRO A 387 -18.60 39.68 56.82
CA PRO A 387 -17.39 39.85 56.01
C PRO A 387 -16.29 38.83 56.38
N LEU A 388 -16.16 38.47 57.66
CA LEU A 388 -15.18 37.46 58.09
C LEU A 388 -15.50 36.07 57.51
N LEU A 389 -16.77 35.69 57.49
CA LEU A 389 -17.26 34.44 56.88
C LEU A 389 -17.04 34.45 55.36
N ALA A 390 -17.27 35.57 54.69
CA ALA A 390 -16.99 35.68 53.26
C ALA A 390 -15.50 35.49 52.95
N TYR A 391 -14.60 36.10 53.74
CA TYR A 391 -13.15 35.87 53.59
C TYR A 391 -12.75 34.43 53.91
N TYR A 392 -13.29 33.84 54.98
CA TYR A 392 -13.04 32.45 55.37
C TYR A 392 -13.49 31.45 54.28
N ASN A 393 -14.72 31.63 53.77
CA ASN A 393 -15.31 30.77 52.73
C ASN A 393 -14.68 30.96 51.36
N ARG A 394 -13.89 32.03 51.15
CA ARG A 394 -13.03 32.17 49.96
C ARG A 394 -11.70 31.42 50.12
N MET A 395 -11.15 31.35 51.32
CA MET A 395 -9.87 30.66 51.59
C MET A 395 -10.01 29.14 51.58
N LEU A 396 -11.15 28.60 52.02
CA LEU A 396 -11.39 27.15 52.08
C LEU A 396 -11.32 26.45 50.71
N PRO A 397 -12.04 26.89 49.66
CA PRO A 397 -11.94 26.28 48.33
C PRO A 397 -10.54 26.43 47.73
N GLN A 398 -9.85 27.54 47.99
CA GLN A 398 -8.48 27.75 47.50
C GLN A 398 -7.50 26.77 48.14
N LEU A 399 -7.63 26.50 49.45
CA LEU A 399 -6.85 25.47 50.14
C LEU A 399 -7.19 24.07 49.62
N GLN A 400 -8.47 23.75 49.45
CA GLN A 400 -8.91 22.47 48.88
C GLN A 400 -8.35 22.25 47.48
N PHE A 401 -8.48 23.25 46.60
CA PHE A 401 -7.92 23.20 45.24
C PHE A 401 -6.41 22.96 45.25
N SER A 402 -5.65 23.67 46.11
CA SER A 402 -4.20 23.46 46.22
C SER A 402 -3.85 22.05 46.72
N ARG A 403 -4.62 21.49 47.66
CA ARG A 403 -4.44 20.12 48.18
C ARG A 403 -4.78 19.06 47.12
N GLU A 404 -5.90 19.22 46.41
CA GLU A 404 -6.30 18.34 45.31
C GLU A 404 -5.26 18.33 44.20
N ARG A 405 -4.71 19.50 43.84
CA ARG A 405 -3.62 19.61 42.87
C ARG A 405 -2.36 18.88 43.34
N LEU A 406 -1.97 19.04 44.61
CA LEU A 406 -0.84 18.33 45.19
C LEU A 406 -1.05 16.80 45.18
N GLU A 407 -2.25 16.33 45.56
CA GLU A 407 -2.61 14.91 45.52
C GLU A 407 -2.58 14.35 44.09
N GLN A 408 -3.12 15.08 43.11
CA GLN A 408 -3.07 14.71 41.70
C GLN A 408 -1.62 14.59 41.21
N LEU A 409 -0.75 15.55 41.54
CA LEU A 409 0.65 15.50 41.17
C LEU A 409 1.41 14.35 41.87
N LEU A 410 1.09 14.03 43.13
CA LEU A 410 1.68 12.89 43.84
C LEU A 410 1.26 11.57 43.22
N ARG A 411 -0.01 11.44 42.80
CA ARG A 411 -0.50 10.27 42.06
C ARG A 411 0.19 10.15 40.70
N ALA A 412 0.31 11.26 39.98
CA ALA A 412 1.03 11.29 38.70
C ALA A 412 2.51 10.88 38.87
N GLU A 413 3.19 11.35 39.91
CA GLU A 413 4.56 10.90 40.23
C GLU A 413 4.60 9.39 40.53
N GLN A 414 3.68 8.88 41.36
CA GLN A 414 3.62 7.46 41.69
C GLN A 414 3.34 6.59 40.46
N GLN A 415 2.40 6.98 39.61
CA GLN A 415 2.10 6.28 38.35
C GLN A 415 3.34 6.25 37.45
N LEU A 416 4.00 7.39 37.25
CA LEU A 416 5.21 7.46 36.42
C LEU A 416 6.37 6.62 37.02
N ARG A 417 6.49 6.56 38.35
CA ARG A 417 7.44 5.66 39.04
C ARG A 417 7.06 4.17 38.89
N GLN A 418 5.78 3.83 38.90
CA GLN A 418 5.33 2.46 38.64
C GLN A 418 5.59 2.05 37.19
N GLU A 419 5.44 2.96 36.23
CA GLU A 419 5.82 2.72 34.84
C GLU A 419 7.34 2.51 34.68
N LEU A 420 8.16 3.26 35.43
CA LEU A 420 9.60 3.02 35.56
C LEU A 420 9.91 1.61 36.10
N ALA A 421 9.15 1.15 37.09
CA ALA A 421 9.34 -0.19 37.68
C ALA A 421 8.83 -1.33 36.78
N LYS A 422 7.79 -1.08 35.98
CA LYS A 422 7.23 -2.05 35.02
C LYS A 422 8.10 -2.20 33.77
N GLY A 423 8.93 -1.21 33.45
CA GLY A 423 9.64 -1.13 32.18
C GLY A 423 8.66 -0.83 31.05
N GLY A 424 8.82 0.33 30.40
CA GLY A 424 7.89 0.77 29.34
C GLY A 424 7.87 -0.08 28.08
N PHE A 425 8.40 0.37 26.94
CA PHE A 425 8.22 -0.32 25.64
C PHE A 425 8.81 -1.74 25.69
N ASN A 426 7.96 -2.76 25.73
CA ASN A 426 8.37 -4.12 25.44
C ASN A 426 8.43 -4.28 23.93
N TRP A 427 9.60 -4.01 23.35
CA TRP A 427 9.90 -4.44 21.99
C TRP A 427 9.98 -5.95 22.01
N GLU A 428 8.85 -6.61 21.75
CA GLU A 428 8.78 -8.04 21.64
C GLU A 428 9.37 -8.45 20.29
N VAL A 429 10.45 -9.22 20.36
CA VAL A 429 11.05 -9.84 19.18
C VAL A 429 10.10 -10.97 18.78
N VAL A 430 9.29 -10.71 17.76
CA VAL A 430 8.33 -11.70 17.24
C VAL A 430 9.08 -12.89 16.65
N GLU A 431 10.19 -12.61 15.98
CA GLU A 431 11.04 -13.62 15.38
C GLU A 431 12.52 -13.22 15.49
N GLU A 432 13.33 -14.08 16.10
CA GLU A 432 14.77 -13.86 16.22
C GLU A 432 15.48 -13.98 14.87
N PRO A 433 16.59 -13.26 14.66
CA PRO A 433 17.39 -13.42 13.45
C PRO A 433 17.85 -14.87 13.31
N GLN A 434 17.39 -15.53 12.26
CA GLN A 434 17.80 -16.90 11.94
C GLN A 434 19.08 -16.91 11.11
N GLN A 435 19.74 -18.07 11.01
CA GLN A 435 20.84 -18.22 10.06
C GLN A 435 20.37 -17.93 8.63
N GLY A 436 21.20 -17.26 7.84
CA GLY A 436 20.80 -16.81 6.52
C GLY A 436 20.37 -17.98 5.63
N ALA A 437 19.13 -17.94 5.14
CA ALA A 437 18.62 -18.88 4.16
C ALA A 437 19.18 -18.54 2.77
N GLN A 438 19.51 -19.56 1.99
CA GLN A 438 20.06 -19.35 0.65
C GLN A 438 19.01 -18.70 -0.26
N LEU A 439 19.27 -17.46 -0.68
CA LEU A 439 18.39 -16.68 -1.56
C LEU A 439 18.71 -16.92 -3.04
N GLY A 440 19.98 -17.22 -3.35
CA GLY A 440 20.42 -17.40 -4.72
C GLY A 440 21.75 -18.14 -4.85
N PRO A 441 22.13 -18.52 -6.09
CA PRO A 441 21.39 -18.27 -7.33
C PRO A 441 20.30 -19.32 -7.62
N ASN A 442 19.12 -18.87 -8.08
CA ASN A 442 18.00 -19.75 -8.45
C ASN A 442 18.26 -20.38 -9.82
N LEU A 443 18.69 -21.64 -9.82
CA LEU A 443 19.00 -22.39 -11.04
C LEU A 443 17.84 -22.37 -12.04
N GLN A 444 16.60 -22.54 -11.57
CA GLN A 444 15.43 -22.54 -12.44
C GLN A 444 15.19 -21.18 -13.12
N GLN A 445 15.30 -20.07 -12.40
CA GLN A 445 15.08 -18.73 -12.95
C GLN A 445 16.16 -18.34 -13.97
N ASN A 446 17.42 -18.66 -13.67
CA ASN A 446 18.52 -18.35 -14.58
C ASN A 446 18.52 -19.23 -15.84
N LEU A 447 18.15 -20.51 -15.73
CA LEU A 447 17.96 -21.38 -16.90
C LEU A 447 16.79 -20.91 -17.75
N LEU A 448 15.69 -20.45 -17.13
CA LEU A 448 14.55 -19.88 -17.85
C LEU A 448 14.95 -18.60 -18.59
N LEU A 449 15.71 -17.70 -17.95
CA LEU A 449 16.26 -16.52 -18.59
C LEU A 449 17.20 -16.89 -19.75
N GLY A 450 18.09 -17.87 -19.56
CA GLY A 450 18.94 -18.41 -20.62
C GLY A 450 18.14 -19.00 -21.77
N GLY A 451 17.01 -19.65 -21.47
CA GLY A 451 16.05 -20.14 -22.46
C GLY A 451 15.39 -19.01 -23.25
N VAL A 452 14.89 -17.97 -22.58
CA VAL A 452 14.29 -16.79 -23.25
C VAL A 452 15.29 -16.10 -24.17
N VAL A 453 16.51 -15.85 -23.69
CA VAL A 453 17.60 -15.28 -24.49
C VAL A 453 17.95 -16.20 -25.67
N GLY A 454 17.96 -17.52 -25.43
CA GLY A 454 18.21 -18.53 -26.46
C GLY A 454 17.15 -18.58 -27.55
N LEU A 455 15.86 -18.42 -27.20
CA LEU A 455 14.76 -18.35 -28.17
C LEU A 455 14.92 -17.14 -29.08
N MET A 456 15.26 -15.97 -28.52
CA MET A 456 15.49 -14.75 -29.30
C MET A 456 16.71 -14.88 -30.22
N LEU A 457 17.87 -15.28 -29.68
CA LEU A 457 19.09 -15.43 -30.48
C LEU A 457 18.98 -16.56 -31.50
N GLY A 458 18.30 -17.66 -31.17
CA GLY A 458 18.06 -18.77 -32.08
C GLY A 458 17.19 -18.34 -33.26
N GLY A 459 16.16 -17.52 -33.03
CA GLY A 459 15.35 -16.93 -34.09
C GLY A 459 16.20 -16.09 -35.04
N ILE A 460 17.04 -15.21 -34.51
CA ILE A 460 17.96 -14.38 -35.31
C ILE A 460 18.94 -15.25 -36.12
N ALA A 461 19.51 -16.28 -35.51
CA ALA A 461 20.47 -17.16 -36.16
C ALA A 461 19.87 -17.94 -37.35
N VAL A 462 18.59 -18.31 -37.28
CA VAL A 462 17.86 -18.93 -38.39
C VAL A 462 17.81 -17.99 -39.60
N PHE A 463 17.46 -16.71 -39.40
CA PHE A 463 17.40 -15.73 -40.48
C PHE A 463 18.78 -15.41 -41.05
N ILE A 464 19.82 -15.30 -40.20
CA ILE A 464 21.19 -15.11 -40.68
C ILE A 464 21.61 -16.30 -41.56
N ARG A 465 21.38 -17.54 -41.11
CA ARG A 465 21.75 -18.72 -41.89
C ARG A 465 20.98 -18.81 -43.20
N GLU A 466 19.74 -18.36 -43.20
CA GLU A 466 18.90 -18.28 -44.39
C GLU A 466 19.40 -17.22 -45.38
N SER A 467 19.76 -16.03 -44.90
CA SER A 467 20.27 -14.94 -45.76
C SER A 467 21.58 -15.26 -46.48
N ILE A 468 22.33 -16.26 -45.99
CA ILE A 468 23.58 -16.73 -46.61
C ILE A 468 23.31 -17.78 -47.71
N ASP A 469 22.13 -18.39 -47.76
CA ASP A 469 21.79 -19.39 -48.78
C ASP A 469 21.06 -18.75 -49.97
N ASP A 470 21.78 -18.57 -51.08
CA ASP A 470 21.28 -17.95 -52.32
C ASP A 470 20.66 -18.97 -53.32
N SER A 471 20.42 -20.21 -52.91
CA SER A 471 19.82 -21.23 -53.79
C SER A 471 18.31 -21.02 -53.99
N VAL A 472 17.80 -21.37 -55.17
CA VAL A 472 16.37 -21.27 -55.52
C VAL A 472 15.64 -22.51 -55.02
N HIS A 473 14.70 -22.35 -54.09
CA HIS A 473 14.06 -23.48 -53.40
C HIS A 473 12.63 -23.76 -53.82
N THR A 474 11.97 -22.82 -54.49
CA THR A 474 10.57 -22.96 -54.90
C THR A 474 10.38 -22.58 -56.36
N THR A 475 9.36 -23.17 -56.99
CA THR A 475 8.98 -22.84 -58.37
C THR A 475 8.48 -21.39 -58.50
N ALA A 476 7.85 -20.86 -57.45
CA ALA A 476 7.43 -19.46 -57.38
C ALA A 476 8.63 -18.50 -57.30
N GLU A 477 9.71 -18.87 -56.60
CA GLU A 477 10.96 -18.09 -56.62
C GLU A 477 11.59 -18.10 -58.02
N LEU A 478 11.58 -19.25 -58.69
CA LEU A 478 12.10 -19.39 -60.06
C LEU A 478 11.33 -18.51 -61.06
N GLU A 479 10.00 -18.51 -61.00
CA GLU A 479 9.13 -17.72 -61.86
C GLU A 479 9.25 -16.21 -61.61
N LYS A 480 9.44 -15.78 -60.35
CA LYS A 480 9.69 -14.38 -60.01
C LYS A 480 11.04 -13.87 -60.52
N GLN A 481 12.00 -14.76 -60.67
CA GLN A 481 13.39 -14.39 -60.93
C GLN A 481 13.73 -14.24 -62.41
N ILE A 482 12.99 -14.89 -63.29
CA ILE A 482 13.27 -14.91 -64.72
C ILE A 482 12.02 -14.46 -65.49
N PRO A 483 12.15 -13.57 -66.50
CA PRO A 483 11.03 -13.17 -67.36
C PRO A 483 10.71 -14.22 -68.45
N LEU A 484 10.78 -15.51 -68.14
CA LEU A 484 10.54 -16.62 -69.08
C LEU A 484 9.45 -17.55 -68.56
N PRO A 485 8.67 -18.19 -69.45
CA PRO A 485 7.65 -19.12 -69.02
C PRO A 485 8.26 -20.38 -68.39
N LEU A 486 7.68 -20.80 -67.26
CA LEU A 486 7.94 -22.10 -66.66
C LEU A 486 7.17 -23.18 -67.45
N LEU A 487 7.90 -24.00 -68.19
CA LEU A 487 7.34 -25.01 -69.09
C LEU A 487 6.77 -26.23 -68.36
N GLY A 488 7.22 -26.44 -67.12
CA GLY A 488 6.71 -27.46 -66.23
C GLY A 488 7.75 -27.86 -65.18
N THR A 489 7.39 -28.85 -64.36
CA THR A 489 8.18 -29.29 -63.21
C THR A 489 8.42 -30.79 -63.27
N THR A 490 9.63 -31.26 -62.97
CA THR A 490 9.91 -32.68 -62.79
C THR A 490 10.15 -33.00 -61.31
N PRO A 491 9.54 -34.08 -60.77
CA PRO A 491 9.64 -34.41 -59.35
C PRO A 491 11.05 -34.87 -58.95
N LYS A 492 11.43 -34.62 -57.69
CA LYS A 492 12.69 -35.09 -57.11
C LYS A 492 12.77 -36.62 -57.10
N LEU A 493 13.88 -37.16 -57.60
CA LEU A 493 14.10 -38.61 -57.62
C LEU A 493 14.51 -39.12 -56.24
N PRO A 494 14.07 -40.34 -55.86
CA PRO A 494 14.77 -41.09 -54.84
C PRO A 494 16.19 -41.40 -55.35
N PRO A 495 17.21 -41.38 -54.46
CA PRO A 495 18.59 -41.63 -54.86
C PRO A 495 18.70 -42.98 -55.58
N ALA A 496 19.46 -43.01 -56.68
CA ALA A 496 19.75 -44.26 -57.39
C ALA A 496 20.41 -45.23 -56.41
N LYS A 497 19.81 -46.41 -56.22
CA LYS A 497 20.46 -47.46 -55.42
C LYS A 497 21.75 -47.87 -56.14
N PRO A 498 22.91 -47.90 -55.46
CA PRO A 498 24.13 -48.40 -56.09
C PRO A 498 23.87 -49.81 -56.62
N ARG A 499 24.14 -50.04 -57.91
CA ARG A 499 24.10 -51.39 -58.50
C ARG A 499 25.08 -52.26 -57.72
N GLU A 500 24.56 -53.24 -56.98
CA GLU A 500 25.37 -54.37 -56.55
C GLU A 500 25.96 -55.01 -57.81
N SER A 501 27.28 -55.09 -57.84
CA SER A 501 28.06 -55.78 -58.87
C SER A 501 27.54 -57.21 -59.03
N MET A 502 26.86 -57.51 -60.13
CA MET A 502 26.45 -58.88 -60.44
C MET A 502 27.67 -59.73 -60.80
N ILE A 503 27.86 -60.79 -60.02
CA ILE A 503 28.70 -61.95 -60.34
C ILE A 503 28.12 -62.59 -61.62
N LYS A 504 28.95 -62.80 -62.65
CA LYS A 504 28.57 -63.55 -63.86
C LYS A 504 28.46 -65.05 -63.53
N LEU A 505 27.25 -65.60 -63.61
CA LEU A 505 27.02 -67.06 -63.66
C LEU A 505 26.93 -67.52 -65.14
N PRO A 506 27.37 -68.74 -65.51
CA PRO A 506 27.60 -69.10 -66.91
C PRO A 506 26.36 -69.59 -67.68
N PHE A 507 25.17 -69.62 -67.07
CA PHE A 507 23.98 -70.22 -67.69
C PHE A 507 22.72 -69.41 -67.40
N GLY A 508 22.45 -68.41 -68.25
CA GLY A 508 21.22 -67.64 -68.25
C GLY A 508 21.17 -66.76 -69.49
N LYS A 509 20.08 -66.82 -70.26
CA LYS A 509 19.88 -65.93 -71.42
C LYS A 509 19.88 -64.48 -70.90
N PRO A 510 20.65 -63.56 -71.49
CA PRO A 510 20.65 -62.17 -71.05
C PRO A 510 19.31 -61.53 -71.44
N GLU A 511 18.38 -61.46 -70.49
CA GLU A 511 17.30 -60.49 -70.56
C GLU A 511 17.93 -59.11 -70.39
N VAL A 512 17.97 -58.33 -71.47
CA VAL A 512 18.43 -56.94 -71.44
C VAL A 512 17.36 -56.13 -70.73
N LEU A 513 17.44 -56.06 -69.40
CA LEU A 513 16.62 -55.18 -68.58
C LEU A 513 16.83 -53.74 -69.08
N ALA A 514 15.74 -53.02 -69.36
CA ALA A 514 15.79 -51.62 -69.77
C ALA A 514 16.62 -50.81 -68.75
N PRO A 515 17.49 -49.87 -69.19
CA PRO A 515 18.30 -49.06 -68.29
C PRO A 515 17.46 -48.41 -67.18
N TRP A 516 17.99 -48.35 -65.94
CA TRP A 516 17.29 -47.76 -64.78
C TRP A 516 16.71 -46.37 -65.09
N THR A 517 17.44 -45.56 -65.85
CA THR A 517 17.01 -44.24 -66.31
C THR A 517 15.67 -44.30 -67.06
N ILE A 518 15.46 -45.30 -67.90
CA ILE A 518 14.21 -45.48 -68.66
C ILE A 518 13.07 -45.94 -67.74
N GLN A 519 13.34 -46.90 -66.84
CA GLN A 519 12.33 -47.37 -65.88
C GLN A 519 11.83 -46.22 -64.99
N VAL A 520 12.76 -45.34 -64.59
CA VAL A 520 12.46 -44.16 -63.78
C VAL A 520 11.72 -43.09 -64.59
N LEU A 521 12.10 -42.85 -65.86
CA LEU A 521 11.40 -41.92 -66.76
C LEU A 521 9.98 -42.38 -67.09
N GLN A 522 9.74 -43.69 -67.15
CA GLN A 522 8.43 -44.30 -67.38
C GLN A 522 7.57 -44.43 -66.10
N SER A 523 8.08 -44.01 -64.94
CA SER A 523 7.28 -44.03 -63.70
C SER A 523 6.12 -43.02 -63.76
N PRO A 524 4.92 -43.35 -63.22
CA PRO A 524 3.71 -42.54 -63.37
C PRO A 524 3.87 -41.02 -63.14
N PRO A 525 4.51 -40.57 -62.04
CA PRO A 525 4.66 -39.13 -61.78
C PRO A 525 5.55 -38.39 -62.77
N ARG A 526 6.44 -39.10 -63.45
CA ARG A 526 7.49 -38.50 -64.28
C ARG A 526 7.07 -38.44 -65.74
N TRP A 527 6.48 -39.49 -66.30
CA TRP A 527 6.07 -39.50 -67.71
C TRP A 527 4.93 -38.50 -67.96
N GLU A 528 3.97 -38.36 -67.03
CA GLU A 528 2.90 -37.35 -67.13
C GLU A 528 3.47 -35.92 -67.11
N SER A 529 4.43 -35.66 -66.21
CA SER A 529 5.12 -34.37 -66.14
C SER A 529 5.89 -34.07 -67.43
N LEU A 530 6.57 -35.07 -68.00
CA LEU A 530 7.32 -34.93 -69.25
C LEU A 530 6.41 -34.71 -70.47
N ASP A 531 5.26 -35.36 -70.51
CA ASP A 531 4.26 -35.16 -71.56
C ASP A 531 3.66 -33.75 -71.50
N LEU A 532 3.38 -33.25 -70.30
CA LEU A 532 2.93 -31.87 -70.10
C LEU A 532 3.99 -30.86 -70.53
N ILE A 533 5.26 -31.07 -70.15
CA ILE A 533 6.37 -30.21 -70.57
C ILE A 533 6.50 -30.21 -72.10
N TYR A 534 6.50 -31.40 -72.73
CA TYR A 534 6.58 -31.51 -74.18
C TYR A 534 5.40 -30.80 -74.86
N LYS A 535 4.18 -30.99 -74.35
CA LYS A 535 2.99 -30.33 -74.91
C LYS A 535 3.04 -28.81 -74.77
N ASN A 536 3.52 -28.31 -73.63
CA ASN A 536 3.71 -26.87 -73.42
C ASN A 536 4.75 -26.27 -74.38
N ILE A 537 5.85 -26.99 -74.64
CA ILE A 537 6.84 -26.60 -75.64
C ILE A 537 6.22 -26.54 -77.06
N GLU A 538 5.44 -27.56 -77.43
CA GLU A 538 4.75 -27.61 -78.73
C GLU A 538 3.75 -26.44 -78.88
N LEU A 539 3.00 -26.11 -77.83
CA LEU A 539 2.03 -25.02 -77.84
C LEU A 539 2.68 -23.63 -77.94
N LEU A 540 3.80 -23.39 -77.26
CA LEU A 540 4.51 -22.11 -77.31
C LEU A 540 5.09 -21.81 -78.70
N ASN A 541 5.49 -22.85 -79.42
CA ASN A 541 6.08 -22.74 -80.76
C ASN A 541 5.07 -22.93 -81.91
N ALA A 542 3.77 -22.72 -81.68
CA ALA A 542 2.71 -22.94 -82.68
C ALA A 542 2.88 -22.15 -84.01
N VAL A 543 3.69 -21.08 -84.03
CA VAL A 543 3.95 -20.24 -85.21
C VAL A 543 5.12 -20.77 -86.07
N SER A 544 6.02 -21.58 -85.49
CA SER A 544 7.19 -22.17 -86.16
C SER A 544 7.30 -23.65 -85.82
N ASN A 545 7.14 -24.53 -86.81
CA ASN A 545 7.27 -25.98 -86.59
C ASN A 545 8.54 -26.32 -85.78
N LEU A 546 8.36 -26.91 -84.59
CA LEU A 546 9.42 -27.31 -83.67
C LEU A 546 10.25 -28.45 -84.31
N LYS A 547 11.28 -28.06 -85.08
CA LYS A 547 12.13 -29.00 -85.81
C LYS A 547 13.40 -29.38 -85.05
N SER A 548 14.00 -28.45 -84.31
CA SER A 548 15.13 -28.73 -83.42
C SER A 548 14.96 -28.05 -82.07
N LEU A 549 15.24 -28.79 -81.00
CA LEU A 549 15.13 -28.35 -79.62
C LEU A 549 16.39 -28.76 -78.85
N MET A 550 17.11 -27.76 -78.36
CA MET A 550 18.25 -27.97 -77.48
C MET A 550 17.84 -27.91 -76.01
N VAL A 551 18.36 -28.83 -75.21
CA VAL A 551 18.20 -28.88 -73.75
C VAL A 551 19.56 -28.61 -73.10
N THR A 552 19.61 -27.63 -72.21
CA THR A 552 20.83 -27.26 -71.47
C THR A 552 20.48 -26.83 -70.04
N SER A 553 21.48 -26.48 -69.24
CA SER A 553 21.33 -26.10 -67.83
C SER A 553 22.36 -25.03 -67.43
N ALA A 554 22.20 -24.41 -66.26
CA ALA A 554 23.18 -23.45 -65.75
C ALA A 554 24.46 -24.18 -65.30
N LEU A 555 24.30 -25.27 -64.56
CA LEU A 555 25.39 -26.05 -63.96
C LEU A 555 25.36 -27.52 -64.43
N PRO A 556 26.46 -28.27 -64.24
CA PRO A 556 26.45 -29.73 -64.33
C PRO A 556 25.41 -30.36 -63.38
N ASP A 557 24.99 -31.59 -63.66
CA ASP A 557 24.10 -32.40 -62.82
C ASP A 557 22.68 -31.86 -62.55
N GLU A 558 22.20 -30.88 -63.32
CA GLU A 558 20.82 -30.37 -63.18
C GLU A 558 19.73 -31.23 -63.85
N GLY A 559 20.10 -32.36 -64.45
CA GLY A 559 19.15 -33.31 -65.07
C GLY A 559 18.80 -33.06 -66.54
N LYS A 560 19.61 -32.26 -67.25
CA LYS A 560 19.46 -31.96 -68.70
C LYS A 560 19.30 -33.19 -69.60
N SER A 561 20.20 -34.18 -69.46
CA SER A 561 20.20 -35.40 -70.27
C SER A 561 18.98 -36.28 -70.01
N ALA A 562 18.57 -36.37 -68.74
CA ALA A 562 17.35 -37.10 -68.35
C ALA A 562 16.09 -36.41 -68.88
N LEU A 563 16.05 -35.07 -68.89
CA LEU A 563 14.95 -34.33 -69.50
C LEU A 563 14.92 -34.50 -71.02
N ALA A 564 16.07 -34.39 -71.70
CA ALA A 564 16.18 -34.57 -73.15
C ALA A 564 15.69 -35.97 -73.58
N LEU A 565 16.13 -37.02 -72.88
CA LEU A 565 15.67 -38.38 -73.09
C LEU A 565 14.17 -38.55 -72.79
N GLY A 566 13.68 -37.94 -71.70
CA GLY A 566 12.26 -37.97 -71.34
C GLY A 566 11.36 -37.31 -72.39
N LEU A 567 11.77 -36.15 -72.89
CA LEU A 567 11.08 -35.44 -73.97
C LEU A 567 11.10 -36.24 -75.28
N ALA A 568 12.20 -36.93 -75.59
CA ALA A 568 12.27 -37.83 -76.74
C ALA A 568 11.24 -38.96 -76.65
N MET A 569 11.11 -39.56 -75.46
CA MET A 569 10.10 -40.59 -75.20
C MET A 569 8.67 -40.06 -75.27
N SER A 570 8.42 -38.83 -74.80
CA SER A 570 7.11 -38.17 -74.92
C SER A 570 6.74 -37.89 -76.38
N ALA A 571 7.68 -37.36 -77.16
CA ALA A 571 7.46 -37.08 -78.58
C ALA A 571 7.24 -38.37 -79.40
N ALA A 572 8.00 -39.43 -79.14
CA ALA A 572 7.85 -40.72 -79.81
C ALA A 572 6.54 -41.44 -79.47
N ARG A 573 6.02 -41.26 -78.25
CA ARG A 573 4.68 -41.76 -77.86
C ARG A 573 3.56 -41.07 -78.65
N LEU A 574 3.81 -39.86 -79.15
CA LEU A 574 2.93 -39.13 -80.07
C LEU A 574 3.26 -39.41 -81.55
N HIS A 575 3.93 -40.53 -81.83
CA HIS A 575 4.30 -41.01 -83.17
C HIS A 575 5.17 -40.04 -83.99
N LYS A 576 5.91 -39.14 -83.34
CA LYS A 576 6.93 -38.32 -84.01
C LYS A 576 8.20 -39.16 -84.21
N ARG A 577 8.84 -39.04 -85.38
CA ARG A 577 10.19 -39.56 -85.60
C ARG A 577 11.19 -38.62 -84.96
N VAL A 578 11.85 -39.07 -83.90
CA VAL A 578 12.73 -38.25 -83.06
C VAL A 578 14.18 -38.70 -83.21
N LEU A 579 15.09 -37.75 -83.44
CA LEU A 579 16.53 -37.97 -83.29
C LEU A 579 17.01 -37.30 -82.00
N LEU A 580 17.59 -38.06 -81.08
CA LEU A 580 18.23 -37.54 -79.87
C LEU A 580 19.74 -37.53 -80.04
N ILE A 581 20.37 -36.37 -79.95
CA ILE A 581 21.81 -36.15 -80.14
C ILE A 581 22.46 -35.80 -78.81
N ASP A 582 23.48 -36.54 -78.41
CA ASP A 582 24.39 -36.15 -77.32
C ASP A 582 25.45 -35.20 -77.87
N ALA A 583 25.23 -33.90 -77.69
CA ALA A 583 26.14 -32.83 -78.09
C ALA A 583 27.03 -32.35 -76.94
N ASN A 584 27.00 -33.01 -75.78
CA ASN A 584 27.92 -32.73 -74.68
C ASN A 584 29.25 -33.46 -74.90
N LEU A 585 30.03 -33.02 -75.89
CA LEU A 585 31.29 -33.67 -76.29
C LEU A 585 32.37 -33.67 -75.19
N ARG A 586 32.27 -32.78 -74.19
CA ARG A 586 33.20 -32.73 -73.04
C ARG A 586 32.94 -33.84 -72.04
N ASP A 587 31.66 -34.07 -71.73
CA ASP A 587 31.24 -35.03 -70.73
C ASP A 587 29.97 -35.80 -71.18
N PRO A 588 30.12 -36.70 -72.17
CA PRO A 588 29.01 -37.39 -72.79
C PRO A 588 28.47 -38.42 -71.81
N SER A 589 27.18 -38.34 -71.50
CA SER A 589 26.55 -39.17 -70.46
C SER A 589 25.41 -40.03 -71.00
N LEU A 590 24.92 -39.75 -72.22
CA LEU A 590 23.75 -40.44 -72.77
C LEU A 590 24.05 -41.91 -73.08
N HIS A 591 25.24 -42.19 -73.61
CA HIS A 591 25.67 -43.55 -73.92
C HIS A 591 25.81 -44.43 -72.67
N GLU A 592 26.29 -43.87 -71.55
CA GLU A 592 26.37 -44.56 -70.26
C GLU A 592 24.98 -44.80 -69.66
N GLN A 593 24.09 -43.80 -69.73
CA GLN A 593 22.72 -43.90 -69.23
C GLN A 593 21.88 -44.94 -69.97
N LEU A 594 22.17 -45.15 -71.26
CA LEU A 594 21.42 -46.05 -72.14
C LEU A 594 22.15 -47.37 -72.45
N ASN A 595 23.38 -47.54 -71.94
CA ASN A 595 24.24 -48.69 -72.21
C ASN A 595 24.48 -48.92 -73.72
N LEU A 596 24.84 -47.86 -74.44
CA LEU A 596 25.11 -47.84 -75.88
C LEU A 596 26.61 -47.71 -76.18
N PRO A 597 27.11 -48.24 -77.31
CA PRO A 597 28.49 -48.02 -77.75
C PRO A 597 28.72 -46.54 -78.12
N ASN A 598 29.92 -46.03 -77.82
CA ASN A 598 30.29 -44.61 -78.05
C ASN A 598 31.60 -44.46 -78.86
N GLU A 599 31.93 -45.46 -79.68
CA GLU A 599 33.12 -45.47 -80.55
C GLU A 599 32.93 -44.57 -81.79
N GLN A 600 31.68 -44.41 -82.24
CA GLN A 600 31.26 -43.53 -83.32
C GLN A 600 30.06 -42.71 -82.84
N GLY A 601 30.03 -41.43 -83.20
CA GLY A 601 28.99 -40.49 -82.82
C GLY A 601 29.16 -39.10 -83.44
N LEU A 602 28.59 -38.07 -82.83
CA LEU A 602 28.59 -36.70 -83.34
C LEU A 602 29.99 -36.16 -83.61
N SER A 603 30.94 -36.37 -82.69
CA SER A 603 32.35 -35.94 -82.85
C SER A 603 33.01 -36.53 -84.09
N THR A 604 32.83 -37.83 -84.35
CA THR A 604 33.37 -38.52 -85.53
C THR A 604 32.67 -38.09 -86.82
N LEU A 605 31.37 -37.75 -86.76
CA LEU A 605 30.61 -37.25 -87.92
C LEU A 605 31.00 -35.81 -88.29
N LEU A 606 31.34 -34.98 -87.29
CA LEU A 606 31.83 -33.62 -87.50
C LEU A 606 33.27 -33.59 -88.00
N ALA A 607 34.10 -34.55 -87.59
CA ALA A 607 35.49 -34.66 -88.03
C ALA A 607 35.67 -35.35 -89.40
N SER A 608 34.61 -35.96 -89.95
CA SER A 608 34.65 -36.74 -91.19
C SER A 608 34.03 -35.99 -92.38
N ASP A 609 34.70 -36.05 -93.54
CA ASP A 609 34.19 -35.55 -94.83
C ASP A 609 33.20 -36.52 -95.51
N ALA A 610 32.85 -37.64 -94.88
CA ALA A 610 31.95 -38.64 -95.46
C ALA A 610 30.51 -38.11 -95.63
N SER A 611 29.82 -38.51 -96.70
CA SER A 611 28.38 -38.27 -96.86
C SER A 611 27.59 -38.91 -95.71
N LEU A 612 26.48 -38.27 -95.30
CA LEU A 612 25.58 -38.77 -94.25
C LEU A 612 25.37 -40.29 -94.39
N PRO A 613 25.68 -41.10 -93.38
CA PRO A 613 25.41 -42.53 -93.46
C PRO A 613 23.90 -42.75 -93.58
N ASN A 614 23.47 -43.55 -94.56
CA ASN A 614 22.08 -43.98 -94.75
C ASN A 614 21.53 -44.83 -93.56
N GLN A 615 22.36 -45.10 -92.55
CA GLN A 615 22.01 -45.76 -91.29
C GLN A 615 22.68 -45.02 -90.13
N ILE A 616 22.08 -43.92 -89.70
CA ILE A 616 22.23 -43.44 -88.31
C ILE A 616 21.27 -44.29 -87.47
N SER A 617 21.53 -45.59 -87.39
CA SER A 617 20.62 -46.55 -86.74
C SER A 617 21.35 -47.30 -85.64
N ILE A 618 21.40 -46.69 -84.47
CA ILE A 618 21.31 -47.46 -83.24
C ILE A 618 19.84 -47.36 -82.82
N GLN A 619 19.00 -48.19 -83.42
CA GLN A 619 17.61 -48.34 -82.97
C GLN A 619 17.65 -48.80 -81.52
N TYR A 620 17.06 -48.01 -80.63
CA TYR A 620 16.89 -48.44 -79.26
C TYR A 620 15.81 -49.53 -79.21
N THR A 621 16.17 -50.69 -78.66
CA THR A 621 15.32 -51.87 -78.51
C THR A 621 14.11 -51.55 -77.61
N GLY A 622 12.99 -51.13 -78.21
CA GLY A 622 11.73 -50.90 -77.48
C GLY A 622 10.80 -49.81 -78.03
N SER A 623 11.24 -48.91 -78.91
CA SER A 623 10.36 -47.89 -79.52
C SER A 623 10.75 -47.60 -80.96
N ALA A 624 9.85 -47.86 -81.91
CA ALA A 624 10.09 -47.74 -83.36
C ALA A 624 10.30 -46.30 -83.88
N TYR A 625 10.39 -45.29 -83.00
CA TYR A 625 10.29 -43.86 -83.36
C TYR A 625 11.39 -42.97 -82.76
N ILE A 626 12.40 -43.53 -82.07
CA ILE A 626 13.54 -42.78 -81.50
C ILE A 626 14.85 -43.35 -82.04
N ASP A 627 15.61 -42.50 -82.73
CA ASP A 627 17.01 -42.75 -83.07
C ASP A 627 17.91 -41.94 -82.14
N ILE A 628 19.05 -42.52 -81.73
CA ILE A 628 20.00 -41.87 -80.82
C ILE A 628 21.36 -41.76 -81.50
N LEU A 629 21.89 -40.55 -81.53
CA LEU A 629 23.25 -40.24 -81.94
C LEU A 629 24.07 -39.91 -80.68
N THR A 630 24.97 -40.82 -80.30
CA THR A 630 25.89 -40.61 -79.18
C THR A 630 26.94 -39.54 -79.53
N ALA A 631 27.66 -39.03 -78.54
CA ALA A 631 28.67 -37.99 -78.74
C ALA A 631 29.89 -38.48 -79.54
N GLY A 632 30.20 -39.77 -79.49
CA GLY A 632 31.46 -40.35 -79.94
C GLY A 632 32.60 -40.12 -78.94
N PRO A 633 33.85 -40.46 -79.31
CA PRO A 633 35.02 -40.27 -78.47
C PRO A 633 35.25 -38.78 -78.15
N LYS A 634 35.69 -38.48 -76.93
CA LYS A 634 35.96 -37.11 -76.47
C LYS A 634 37.00 -36.44 -77.40
N PRO A 635 36.64 -35.38 -78.15
CA PRO A 635 37.56 -34.74 -79.08
C PRO A 635 38.54 -33.82 -78.35
N ALA A 636 39.69 -33.51 -78.97
CA ALA A 636 40.68 -32.60 -78.41
C ALA A 636 40.15 -31.16 -78.26
N ASP A 637 39.33 -30.69 -79.20
CA ASP A 637 38.65 -29.40 -79.14
C ASP A 637 37.16 -29.52 -79.54
N PRO A 638 36.27 -29.72 -78.55
CA PRO A 638 34.82 -29.72 -78.75
C PRO A 638 34.27 -28.45 -79.42
N ALA A 639 34.78 -27.27 -79.07
CA ALA A 639 34.21 -25.99 -79.51
C ALA A 639 34.44 -25.77 -81.00
N ASN A 640 35.62 -26.15 -81.51
CA ASN A 640 35.91 -26.08 -82.94
C ASN A 640 35.00 -26.99 -83.78
N LEU A 641 34.70 -28.20 -83.29
CA LEU A 641 33.79 -29.12 -84.00
C LEU A 641 32.36 -28.58 -84.02
N LEU A 642 31.86 -28.06 -82.89
CA LEU A 642 30.50 -27.54 -82.79
C LEU A 642 30.27 -26.23 -83.57
N SER A 643 31.31 -25.41 -83.73
CA SER A 643 31.27 -24.18 -84.54
C SER A 643 31.52 -24.39 -86.03
N SER A 644 31.83 -25.63 -86.44
CA SER A 644 32.13 -25.93 -87.84
C SER A 644 30.91 -25.75 -88.75
N PRO A 645 31.09 -25.34 -90.03
CA PRO A 645 29.99 -25.31 -91.01
C PRO A 645 29.31 -26.68 -91.19
N ARG A 646 30.06 -27.75 -90.91
CA ARG A 646 29.56 -29.12 -90.96
C ARG A 646 28.42 -29.37 -89.97
N MET A 647 28.48 -28.78 -88.77
CA MET A 647 27.39 -28.87 -87.79
C MET A 647 26.07 -28.33 -88.34
N MET A 648 26.11 -27.16 -89.00
CA MET A 648 24.92 -26.59 -89.65
C MET A 648 24.37 -27.49 -90.77
N GLN A 649 25.25 -28.08 -91.58
CA GLN A 649 24.83 -29.01 -92.64
C GLN A 649 24.18 -30.27 -92.09
N LEU A 650 24.75 -30.86 -91.03
CA LEU A 650 24.19 -32.04 -90.37
C LEU A 650 22.83 -31.72 -89.75
N MET A 651 22.70 -30.60 -89.05
CA MET A 651 21.44 -30.17 -88.45
C MET A 651 20.34 -29.96 -89.50
N ALA A 652 20.64 -29.30 -90.62
CA ALA A 652 19.69 -29.13 -91.72
C ALA A 652 19.22 -30.48 -92.27
N ALA A 653 20.14 -31.42 -92.49
CA ALA A 653 19.80 -32.76 -92.96
C ALA A 653 18.98 -33.57 -91.94
N PHE A 654 19.25 -33.41 -90.64
CA PHE A 654 18.45 -34.06 -89.59
C PHE A 654 17.04 -33.48 -89.51
N GLU A 655 16.89 -32.16 -89.64
CA GLU A 655 15.57 -31.50 -89.61
C GLU A 655 14.66 -31.86 -90.82
N GLU A 656 15.26 -32.28 -91.94
CA GLU A 656 14.53 -32.81 -93.10
C GLU A 656 14.04 -34.25 -92.88
N ASN A 657 14.88 -35.10 -92.29
CA ASN A 657 14.61 -36.53 -92.13
C ASN A 657 13.75 -36.87 -90.89
N TYR A 658 13.84 -36.06 -89.85
CA TYR A 658 13.14 -36.25 -88.58
C TYR A 658 12.05 -35.21 -88.36
N ASP A 659 11.04 -35.58 -87.58
CA ASP A 659 9.97 -34.66 -87.20
C ASP A 659 10.44 -33.74 -86.06
N LEU A 660 11.35 -34.22 -85.21
CA LEU A 660 11.98 -33.48 -84.12
C LEU A 660 13.43 -33.94 -83.88
N VAL A 661 14.36 -33.00 -83.81
CA VAL A 661 15.76 -33.22 -83.41
C VAL A 661 15.98 -32.66 -82.01
N LEU A 662 16.22 -33.52 -81.03
CA LEU A 662 16.53 -33.15 -79.65
C LEU A 662 18.03 -33.17 -79.42
N ILE A 663 18.57 -32.12 -78.81
CA ILE A 663 20.00 -31.96 -78.60
C ILE A 663 20.27 -31.82 -77.10
N ASP A 664 20.95 -32.81 -76.51
CA ASP A 664 21.47 -32.72 -75.14
C ASP A 664 22.82 -32.00 -75.17
N ALA A 665 22.90 -30.82 -74.56
CA ALA A 665 24.08 -29.97 -74.63
C ALA A 665 24.79 -29.82 -73.28
N SER A 666 26.04 -29.34 -73.30
CA SER A 666 26.78 -28.97 -72.10
C SER A 666 26.08 -27.84 -71.30
N PRO A 667 26.38 -27.67 -70.00
CA PRO A 667 25.91 -26.51 -69.23
C PRO A 667 26.41 -25.19 -69.81
N VAL A 668 25.66 -24.11 -69.60
CA VAL A 668 25.96 -22.79 -70.18
C VAL A 668 27.00 -22.01 -69.38
N LEU A 669 26.99 -22.14 -68.04
CA LEU A 669 27.95 -21.39 -67.23
C LEU A 669 29.32 -22.07 -67.26
N GLY A 670 30.33 -21.30 -67.65
CA GLY A 670 31.72 -21.74 -67.71
C GLY A 670 32.11 -22.47 -69.01
N MET A 671 31.19 -22.67 -69.96
CA MET A 671 31.48 -23.36 -71.24
C MET A 671 30.86 -22.63 -72.43
N VAL A 672 31.58 -22.53 -73.55
CA VAL A 672 31.09 -21.94 -74.81
C VAL A 672 30.33 -22.93 -75.68
N ASP A 673 30.54 -24.23 -75.49
CA ASP A 673 29.97 -25.32 -76.28
C ASP A 673 28.44 -25.24 -76.37
N ALA A 674 27.76 -24.92 -75.26
CA ALA A 674 26.31 -24.78 -75.24
C ALA A 674 25.82 -23.63 -76.14
N MET A 675 26.53 -22.50 -76.17
CA MET A 675 26.20 -21.36 -77.01
C MET A 675 26.42 -21.67 -78.50
N LEU A 676 27.47 -22.43 -78.82
CA LEU A 676 27.77 -22.85 -80.19
C LEU A 676 26.71 -23.83 -80.70
N THR A 677 26.35 -24.84 -79.90
CA THR A 677 25.27 -25.78 -80.22
C THR A 677 23.92 -25.08 -80.37
N ALA A 678 23.63 -24.12 -79.48
CA ALA A 678 22.38 -23.35 -79.51
C ALA A 678 22.23 -22.55 -80.81
N SER A 679 23.33 -22.02 -81.36
CA SER A 679 23.30 -21.30 -82.64
C SER A 679 22.87 -22.16 -83.84
N SER A 680 23.00 -23.48 -83.73
CA SER A 680 22.57 -24.45 -84.75
C SER A 680 21.20 -25.08 -84.45
N SER A 681 20.49 -24.58 -83.42
CA SER A 681 19.18 -25.07 -82.99
C SER A 681 18.12 -23.97 -83.09
N ARG A 682 16.86 -24.35 -83.34
CA ARG A 682 15.75 -23.38 -83.49
C ARG A 682 15.17 -22.93 -82.15
N SER A 683 15.24 -23.76 -81.12
CA SER A 683 14.71 -23.45 -79.80
C SER A 683 15.60 -24.03 -78.71
N VAL A 684 15.75 -23.30 -77.61
CA VAL A 684 16.52 -23.73 -76.44
C VAL A 684 15.60 -23.79 -75.22
N VAL A 685 15.71 -24.87 -74.45
CA VAL A 685 15.09 -25.03 -73.14
C VAL A 685 16.17 -25.18 -72.09
N MET A 686 16.03 -24.41 -71.02
CA MET A 686 16.94 -24.46 -69.89
C MET A 686 16.34 -25.26 -68.74
N VAL A 687 17.13 -26.15 -68.15
CA VAL A 687 16.78 -26.89 -66.94
C VAL A 687 17.37 -26.17 -65.74
N ALA A 688 16.56 -25.95 -64.71
CA ALA A 688 16.96 -25.33 -63.45
C ALA A 688 16.66 -26.31 -62.30
N SER A 689 17.68 -26.76 -61.57
CA SER A 689 17.47 -27.71 -60.48
C SER A 689 17.19 -27.02 -59.15
N ILE A 690 16.00 -27.27 -58.59
CA ILE A 690 15.54 -26.71 -57.32
C ILE A 690 16.41 -27.20 -56.15
N GLY A 691 16.88 -26.24 -55.36
CA GLY A 691 17.78 -26.45 -54.22
C GLY A 691 19.25 -26.62 -54.59
N ILE A 692 19.61 -26.49 -55.88
CA ILE A 692 21.01 -26.57 -56.36
C ILE A 692 21.41 -25.24 -57.03
N VAL A 693 20.63 -24.76 -57.99
CA VAL A 693 20.95 -23.53 -58.73
C VAL A 693 20.78 -22.30 -57.84
N THR A 694 21.76 -21.38 -57.88
CA THR A 694 21.63 -20.10 -57.20
C THR A 694 20.91 -19.06 -58.03
N ARG A 695 20.35 -18.07 -57.35
CA ARG A 695 19.71 -16.91 -57.96
C ARG A 695 20.65 -16.25 -58.98
N SER A 696 21.89 -15.96 -58.56
CA SER A 696 22.87 -15.33 -59.44
C SER A 696 23.20 -16.19 -60.68
N GLN A 697 23.36 -17.50 -60.51
CA GLN A 697 23.70 -18.42 -61.61
C GLN A 697 22.56 -18.51 -62.63
N LEU A 698 21.32 -18.60 -62.15
CA LEU A 698 20.13 -18.65 -62.98
C LEU A 698 19.99 -17.39 -63.86
N THR A 699 20.17 -16.21 -63.24
CA THR A 699 20.13 -14.93 -63.97
C THR A 699 21.26 -14.82 -65.00
N GLN A 700 22.46 -15.32 -64.67
CA GLN A 700 23.58 -15.30 -65.61
C GLN A 700 23.36 -16.24 -66.81
N ALA A 701 22.90 -17.47 -66.56
CA ALA A 701 22.66 -18.46 -67.61
C ALA A 701 21.53 -18.02 -68.57
N THR A 702 20.44 -17.47 -68.01
CA THR A 702 19.33 -16.93 -68.81
C THR A 702 19.75 -15.71 -69.63
N ALA A 703 20.61 -14.83 -69.10
CA ALA A 703 21.15 -13.70 -69.86
C ALA A 703 22.07 -14.12 -71.02
N MET A 704 22.79 -15.24 -70.89
CA MET A 704 23.58 -15.81 -71.99
C MET A 704 22.68 -16.41 -73.06
N LEU A 705 21.70 -17.22 -72.66
CA LEU A 705 20.80 -17.95 -73.57
C LEU A 705 19.70 -17.11 -74.21
N SER A 706 19.28 -16.00 -73.60
CA SER A 706 18.24 -15.11 -74.15
C SER A 706 18.59 -14.56 -75.53
N LYS A 707 19.88 -14.58 -75.90
CA LYS A 707 20.39 -14.22 -77.23
C LYS A 707 20.19 -15.31 -78.30
N LEU A 708 19.79 -16.54 -77.91
CA LEU A 708 19.76 -17.74 -78.75
C LEU A 708 18.43 -18.52 -78.64
N ASN A 709 17.30 -17.81 -78.75
CA ASN A 709 15.95 -18.41 -78.81
C ASN A 709 15.60 -19.32 -77.61
N LEU A 710 15.92 -18.87 -76.39
CA LEU A 710 15.46 -19.51 -75.17
C LEU A 710 13.94 -19.34 -75.00
N ILE A 711 13.20 -20.45 -75.11
CA ILE A 711 11.73 -20.45 -75.09
C ILE A 711 11.12 -20.64 -73.70
N GLY A 712 11.90 -21.14 -72.73
CA GLY A 712 11.42 -21.33 -71.37
C GLY A 712 12.35 -22.16 -70.49
N VAL A 713 11.93 -22.30 -69.23
CA VAL A 713 12.69 -23.00 -68.18
C VAL A 713 11.89 -24.19 -67.66
N VAL A 714 12.56 -25.30 -67.36
CA VAL A 714 11.99 -26.48 -66.69
C VAL A 714 12.59 -26.61 -65.29
N ALA A 715 11.73 -26.63 -64.27
CA ALA A 715 12.17 -26.81 -62.89
C ALA A 715 12.35 -28.29 -62.58
N ASN A 716 13.59 -28.72 -62.33
CA ASN A 716 13.90 -30.11 -61.98
C ASN A 716 14.11 -30.29 -60.47
N GLY A 717 13.62 -31.40 -59.93
CA GLY A 717 13.86 -31.77 -58.53
C GLY A 717 12.89 -31.15 -57.53
N VAL A 718 11.69 -30.76 -57.98
CA VAL A 718 10.66 -30.19 -57.10
C VAL A 718 10.20 -31.25 -56.08
N SER A 719 10.16 -30.88 -54.79
CA SER A 719 9.59 -31.73 -53.74
C SER A 719 8.07 -31.80 -53.91
N ASN A 720 7.47 -32.99 -53.73
CA ASN A 720 6.04 -33.31 -53.97
C ASN A 720 5.02 -32.57 -53.09
N SER A 721 5.30 -31.35 -52.62
CA SER A 721 4.51 -30.68 -51.58
C SER A 721 3.41 -29.72 -52.08
N SER A 722 3.21 -29.47 -53.39
CA SER A 722 2.14 -28.53 -53.78
C SER A 722 1.49 -28.63 -55.17
N SER A 723 2.00 -29.42 -56.12
CA SER A 723 1.51 -29.29 -57.52
C SER A 723 1.29 -30.60 -58.30
N TYR A 724 1.52 -31.76 -57.69
CA TYR A 724 1.19 -33.05 -58.30
C TYR A 724 -0.01 -33.68 -57.59
N VAL A 725 -1.16 -33.72 -58.27
CA VAL A 725 -2.33 -34.49 -57.82
C VAL A 725 -2.26 -35.85 -58.50
N PRO A 726 -1.78 -36.92 -57.84
CA PRO A 726 -1.74 -38.24 -58.45
C PRO A 726 -3.15 -38.71 -58.79
N TYR A 727 -3.40 -39.03 -60.07
CA TYR A 727 -4.66 -39.62 -60.52
C TYR A 727 -4.69 -41.14 -60.24
N VAL A 728 -4.33 -41.58 -59.04
CA VAL A 728 -4.54 -42.97 -58.60
C VAL A 728 -4.82 -43.00 -57.10
N LYS A 729 -6.08 -42.83 -56.71
CA LYS A 729 -6.54 -43.17 -55.35
C LYS A 729 -7.94 -43.76 -55.37
N GLN A 730 -8.12 -44.88 -56.07
CA GLN A 730 -9.39 -45.62 -55.99
C GLN A 730 -9.29 -47.16 -55.95
N GLN A 731 -8.09 -47.76 -55.91
CA GLN A 731 -7.95 -49.22 -55.78
C GLN A 731 -7.33 -49.72 -54.46
N GLN A 732 -6.67 -48.87 -53.66
CA GLN A 732 -6.11 -49.30 -52.37
C GLN A 732 -7.12 -49.40 -51.22
N LEU A 733 -8.32 -48.81 -51.37
CA LEU A 733 -9.42 -48.98 -50.40
C LEU A 733 -10.19 -50.29 -50.61
N ALA A 734 -10.21 -50.83 -51.83
CA ALA A 734 -10.89 -52.09 -52.13
C ALA A 734 -10.14 -53.32 -51.59
N LEU A 735 -8.79 -53.29 -51.57
CA LEU A 735 -7.97 -54.40 -51.07
C LEU A 735 -7.90 -54.48 -49.54
N ARG A 736 -8.12 -53.39 -48.80
CA ARG A 736 -8.23 -53.45 -47.33
C ARG A 736 -9.59 -53.98 -46.86
N GLN A 737 -10.66 -53.74 -47.62
CA GLN A 737 -11.99 -54.26 -47.27
C GLN A 737 -12.20 -55.75 -47.64
N ALA A 738 -11.32 -56.34 -48.45
CA ALA A 738 -11.39 -57.76 -48.82
C ALA A 738 -10.55 -58.69 -47.92
N VAL A 739 -9.76 -58.15 -46.99
CA VAL A 739 -8.95 -58.94 -46.03
C VAL A 739 -9.59 -58.96 -44.63
N GLU A 740 -10.64 -58.18 -44.40
CA GLU A 740 -11.39 -58.10 -43.12
C GLU A 740 -12.80 -58.72 -43.18
N LYS A 741 -13.06 -59.63 -44.12
CA LYS A 741 -14.29 -60.44 -44.15
C LYS A 741 -14.03 -61.92 -44.23
#